data_AF-A0A935QEQ6-F1
#
_entry.id   AF-A0A935QEQ6-F1
#
_cell.length_a   1.000
_cell.length_b   1.000
_cell.length_c   1.000
_cell.angle_alpha   90.00
_cell.angle_beta   90.00
_cell.angle_gamma   90.00
#
_symmetry.space_group_name_H-M   'P 1'
#
loop_
_entity.id
_entity.type
_entity.pdbx_description
1 polymer ?
#
loop_
_entity_poly.entity_id
_entity_poly.type
_entity_poly.pdbx_seq_one_letter_code
_entity_poly.pdbx_strand_id
1 'polypeptide(L)'
;MRLPDWVVGRITEPVWDLYEGSVRLRTFRQLARAQFDTPEALASRRQQRLGALVRHAADQSPFHARRLQAAGIDPRGVRDIADLRELPLLTKADIRGEIDDILARNHRREDLVPAKTGGSTGTALHVYCDRRGVELRSGAALLADTWSGWRLGQPMGAVWGNPPEPRTLRNRLRLACKDRIVYLDTMRLDEAAVRGFVAGWRRLRPGLLYGHAHSLYLLAGMLEEMGETLRPDGIVATSMMLLQPEREVIERVFARPVTNRYGCEEVSLIACECERHAGLHLNAEHTAVELLRDDGSPCSPGEDGRIVVTEFVNLGMPMLRYEVGDRGVLHDRPCACGRPLPAAALGHRPHRRLPGGGRREPRGRHLAHREHADALPRHRAAAGRPGDGRAGGAERRARRRMGRGSRRRADARLQRFAGRRRGGPALRRDHPARGQRQVPLLDLPGARRAERGVTVGRRILLGLAAAVVLLGPFVVPVPGRFERIAALRSLGVVAHWGLPLAFTLLLWSRGPLRGRLPAAAALAWLLTAGCELLQGFVGRHPRWQDAGVDLAGVATAVGWVLARRRGRRLAYALVVLGFAVVPFQLREMPGFLLGSRLAAQRFPLLADFETDREIALLDDNFDQGGGFWVGRDATSGSRVLNLRGESGEIYPGVVIRGLPRDWSSRSALVFDARAASGAPAVLTVRLDDFLSRNDPVWVGESFRLGPQWTRCVVDLKSLQPRGGERTFRLDDIDSMLFFLSRPDGDVTVQLDNITLE
;
A
#
# COMPACT_ATOMS: atom_id res chain seq x y z
N MET A 1 1.04 -14.12 -13.64
CA MET A 1 -0.02 -15.13 -13.51
C MET A 1 -1.35 -14.39 -13.40
N ARG A 2 -2.35 -14.70 -14.23
CA ARG A 2 -3.65 -14.00 -14.20
C ARG A 2 -4.61 -14.83 -13.35
N LEU A 3 -4.93 -14.36 -12.14
CA LEU A 3 -5.89 -15.05 -11.27
C LEU A 3 -7.29 -14.96 -11.91
N PRO A 4 -8.10 -16.03 -11.90
CA PRO A 4 -9.49 -15.96 -12.33
C PRO A 4 -10.27 -14.97 -11.46
N ASP A 5 -11.19 -14.19 -12.06
CA ASP A 5 -11.93 -13.14 -11.35
C ASP A 5 -12.75 -13.67 -10.17
N TRP A 6 -13.28 -14.90 -10.29
CA TRP A 6 -13.99 -15.56 -9.19
C TRP A 6 -13.05 -15.92 -8.02
N VAL A 7 -11.77 -16.24 -8.28
CA VAL A 7 -10.77 -16.46 -7.23
C VAL A 7 -10.54 -15.15 -6.49
N VAL A 8 -10.40 -14.05 -7.21
CA VAL A 8 -10.21 -12.74 -6.59
C VAL A 8 -11.42 -12.36 -5.74
N GLY A 9 -12.63 -12.40 -6.32
CA GLY A 9 -13.86 -11.99 -5.61
C GLY A 9 -14.28 -12.91 -4.45
N ARG A 10 -13.99 -14.23 -4.53
CA ARG A 10 -14.43 -15.20 -3.50
C ARG A 10 -13.33 -15.61 -2.52
N ILE A 11 -12.05 -15.44 -2.86
CA ILE A 11 -10.92 -15.89 -2.03
C ILE A 11 -10.01 -14.71 -1.69
N THR A 12 -9.39 -14.06 -2.69
CA THR A 12 -8.38 -13.04 -2.42
C THR A 12 -8.94 -11.83 -1.67
N GLU A 13 -10.07 -11.30 -2.13
CA GLU A 13 -10.77 -10.16 -1.52
C GLU A 13 -11.17 -10.46 -0.06
N PRO A 14 -11.87 -11.57 0.26
CA PRO A 14 -12.19 -11.92 1.65
C PRO A 14 -10.99 -12.18 2.56
N VAL A 15 -9.94 -12.84 2.04
CA VAL A 15 -8.72 -13.10 2.81
C VAL A 15 -8.00 -11.79 3.13
N TRP A 16 -7.94 -10.87 2.17
CA TRP A 16 -7.32 -9.58 2.36
C TRP A 16 -8.09 -8.71 3.35
N ASP A 17 -9.43 -8.68 3.26
CA ASP A 17 -10.28 -8.00 4.24
C ASP A 17 -10.08 -8.58 5.65
N LEU A 18 -9.99 -9.92 5.80
CA LEU A 18 -9.71 -10.56 7.09
C LEU A 18 -8.33 -10.17 7.63
N TYR A 19 -7.31 -10.14 6.78
CA TYR A 19 -5.95 -9.74 7.14
C TYR A 19 -5.87 -8.28 7.59
N GLU A 20 -6.57 -7.38 6.91
CA GLU A 20 -6.61 -5.95 7.27
C GLU A 20 -7.60 -5.64 8.40
N GLY A 21 -8.39 -6.63 8.85
CA GLY A 21 -9.50 -6.41 9.78
C GLY A 21 -10.58 -5.49 9.20
N SER A 22 -10.67 -5.40 7.88
CA SER A 22 -11.62 -4.55 7.16
C SER A 22 -13.05 -5.08 7.29
N VAL A 23 -14.00 -4.13 7.37
CA VAL A 23 -15.44 -4.41 7.36
C VAL A 23 -16.07 -4.19 5.97
N ARG A 24 -15.30 -3.74 4.98
CA ARG A 24 -15.78 -3.31 3.65
C ARG A 24 -16.62 -4.38 2.94
N LEU A 25 -16.12 -5.60 2.77
CA LEU A 25 -16.90 -6.67 2.11
C LEU A 25 -18.08 -7.16 2.94
N ARG A 26 -17.99 -7.04 4.28
CA ARG A 26 -19.13 -7.34 5.16
C ARG A 26 -20.25 -6.33 4.93
N THR A 27 -19.91 -5.04 4.87
CA THR A 27 -20.85 -3.95 4.57
C THR A 27 -21.43 -4.10 3.17
N PHE A 28 -20.61 -4.34 2.15
CA PHE A 28 -21.08 -4.62 0.79
C PHE A 28 -22.12 -5.74 0.77
N ARG A 29 -21.85 -6.89 1.41
CA ARG A 29 -22.80 -8.03 1.46
C ARG A 29 -24.06 -7.72 2.24
N GLN A 30 -23.96 -6.94 3.32
CA GLN A 30 -25.13 -6.51 4.11
C GLN A 30 -26.03 -5.61 3.27
N LEU A 31 -25.47 -4.57 2.66
CA LEU A 31 -26.21 -3.66 1.79
C LEU A 31 -26.77 -4.39 0.57
N ALA A 32 -26.01 -5.29 -0.06
CA ALA A 32 -26.48 -6.07 -1.21
C ALA A 32 -27.68 -6.97 -0.89
N ARG A 33 -27.77 -7.50 0.35
CA ARG A 33 -28.93 -8.27 0.82
C ARG A 33 -30.11 -7.37 1.16
N ALA A 34 -29.84 -6.21 1.75
CA ALA A 34 -30.85 -5.28 2.25
C ALA A 34 -31.40 -4.31 1.19
N GLN A 35 -30.78 -4.21 0.01
CA GLN A 35 -31.12 -3.21 -1.02
C GLN A 35 -32.54 -3.35 -1.61
N PHE A 36 -33.19 -4.50 -1.41
CA PHE A 36 -34.56 -4.78 -1.83
C PHE A 36 -35.50 -5.01 -0.64
N ASP A 37 -35.09 -4.62 0.56
CA ASP A 37 -35.97 -4.65 1.73
C ASP A 37 -37.16 -3.69 1.53
N THR A 38 -38.19 -3.87 2.34
CA THR A 38 -39.35 -2.97 2.38
C THR A 38 -38.94 -1.53 2.75
N PRO A 39 -39.64 -0.50 2.24
CA PRO A 39 -39.42 0.90 2.63
C PRO A 39 -39.42 1.14 4.15
N GLU A 40 -40.26 0.43 4.89
CA GLU A 40 -40.39 0.52 6.35
C GLU A 40 -39.13 0.03 7.06
N ALA A 41 -38.56 -1.09 6.59
CA ALA A 41 -37.30 -1.62 7.11
C ALA A 41 -36.13 -0.68 6.84
N LEU A 42 -36.07 -0.08 5.64
CA LEU A 42 -35.10 0.95 5.32
C LEU A 42 -35.27 2.18 6.23
N ALA A 43 -36.49 2.68 6.39
CA ALA A 43 -36.80 3.82 7.24
C ALA A 43 -36.38 3.58 8.71
N SER A 44 -36.68 2.40 9.24
CA SER A 44 -36.28 1.99 10.59
C SER A 44 -34.75 2.00 10.79
N ARG A 45 -33.99 1.45 9.83
CA ARG A 45 -32.51 1.49 9.88
C ARG A 45 -31.97 2.92 9.79
N ARG A 46 -32.56 3.77 8.94
CA ARG A 46 -32.18 5.18 8.80
C ARG A 46 -32.41 5.94 10.10
N GLN A 47 -33.59 5.81 10.70
CA GLN A 47 -33.93 6.40 11.99
C GLN A 47 -32.95 5.97 13.09
N GLN A 48 -32.63 4.66 13.17
CA GLN A 48 -31.68 4.15 14.15
C GLN A 48 -30.29 4.78 13.98
N ARG A 49 -29.79 4.87 12.74
CA ARG A 49 -28.47 5.43 12.42
C ARG A 49 -28.41 6.93 12.66
N LEU A 50 -29.43 7.68 12.23
CA LEU A 50 -29.52 9.11 12.48
C LEU A 50 -29.52 9.41 13.99
N GLY A 51 -30.38 8.74 14.76
CA GLY A 51 -30.43 8.94 16.21
C GLY A 51 -29.10 8.58 16.88
N ALA A 52 -28.42 7.52 16.43
CA ALA A 52 -27.11 7.15 16.96
C ALA A 52 -26.04 8.21 16.65
N LEU A 53 -26.02 8.73 15.42
CA LEU A 53 -25.11 9.80 15.02
C LEU A 53 -25.35 11.08 15.83
N VAL A 54 -26.59 11.52 15.97
CA VAL A 54 -26.91 12.78 16.66
C VAL A 54 -26.55 12.72 18.14
N ARG A 55 -26.84 11.59 18.81
CA ARG A 55 -26.38 11.37 20.20
C ARG A 55 -24.85 11.37 20.30
N HIS A 56 -24.17 10.65 19.41
CA HIS A 56 -22.70 10.65 19.37
C HIS A 56 -22.13 12.05 19.13
N ALA A 57 -22.70 12.82 18.20
CA ALA A 57 -22.27 14.18 17.91
C ALA A 57 -22.49 15.11 19.11
N ALA A 58 -23.63 15.01 19.79
CA ALA A 58 -23.89 15.77 21.01
C ALA A 58 -22.92 15.42 22.15
N ASP A 59 -22.59 14.14 22.31
CA ASP A 59 -21.73 13.67 23.40
C ASP A 59 -20.23 13.92 23.13
N GLN A 60 -19.81 13.85 21.87
CA GLN A 60 -18.40 13.78 21.50
C GLN A 60 -17.88 14.99 20.72
N SER A 61 -18.73 15.78 20.06
CA SER A 61 -18.31 16.95 19.28
C SER A 61 -18.76 18.25 19.97
N PRO A 62 -17.83 19.02 20.57
CA PRO A 62 -18.14 20.30 21.22
C PRO A 62 -18.95 21.25 20.34
N PHE A 63 -18.60 21.32 19.05
CA PHE A 63 -19.30 22.15 18.07
C PHE A 63 -20.77 21.75 17.92
N HIS A 64 -21.05 20.45 17.72
CA HIS A 64 -22.43 19.98 17.56
C HIS A 64 -23.22 20.02 18.87
N ALA A 65 -22.57 19.79 20.01
CA ALA A 65 -23.21 19.94 21.32
C ALA A 65 -23.76 21.36 21.52
N ARG A 66 -22.94 22.39 21.24
CA ARG A 66 -23.37 23.80 21.30
C ARG A 66 -24.49 24.09 20.31
N ARG A 67 -24.39 23.62 19.07
CA ARG A 67 -25.41 23.85 18.02
C ARG A 67 -26.75 23.21 18.36
N LEU A 68 -26.76 21.97 18.84
CA LEU A 68 -27.99 21.27 19.24
C LEU A 68 -28.63 21.94 20.46
N GLN A 69 -27.84 22.34 21.45
CA GLN A 69 -28.33 23.07 22.62
C GLN A 69 -28.92 24.43 22.24
N ALA A 70 -28.23 25.20 21.40
CA ALA A 70 -28.70 26.51 20.94
C ALA A 70 -29.99 26.43 20.11
N ALA A 71 -30.17 25.34 19.36
CA ALA A 71 -31.39 25.05 18.61
C ALA A 71 -32.52 24.44 19.48
N GLY A 72 -32.28 24.18 20.77
CA GLY A 72 -33.25 23.54 21.66
C GLY A 72 -33.59 22.09 21.29
N ILE A 73 -32.71 21.39 20.56
CA ILE A 73 -32.93 20.03 20.08
C ILE A 73 -32.42 19.03 21.13
N ASP A 74 -33.31 18.18 21.67
CA ASP A 74 -32.90 17.03 22.48
C ASP A 74 -32.34 15.90 21.57
N PRO A 75 -31.04 15.56 21.68
CA PRO A 75 -30.42 14.51 20.87
C PRO A 75 -31.09 13.12 21.01
N ARG A 76 -31.76 12.86 22.15
CA ARG A 76 -32.47 11.58 22.39
C ARG A 76 -33.83 11.53 21.71
N GLY A 77 -34.42 12.69 21.43
CA GLY A 77 -35.72 12.83 20.77
C GLY A 77 -35.68 12.70 19.25
N VAL A 78 -34.50 12.85 18.62
CA VAL A 78 -34.36 12.86 17.16
C VAL A 78 -34.62 11.48 16.54
N ARG A 79 -35.60 11.44 15.62
CA ARG A 79 -36.05 10.24 14.89
C ARG A 79 -35.95 10.43 13.38
N ASP A 80 -36.10 11.64 12.87
CA ASP A 80 -36.01 11.96 11.45
C ASP A 80 -35.18 13.23 11.22
N ILE A 81 -34.72 13.43 9.98
CA ILE A 81 -34.02 14.63 9.53
C ILE A 81 -34.87 15.88 9.75
N ALA A 82 -36.20 15.74 9.71
CA ALA A 82 -37.15 16.81 10.00
C ALA A 82 -36.98 17.39 11.42
N ASP A 83 -36.52 16.59 12.39
CA ASP A 83 -36.28 17.04 13.77
C ASP A 83 -35.02 17.93 13.88
N LEU A 84 -34.18 17.96 12.85
CA LEU A 84 -32.99 18.79 12.77
C LEU A 84 -33.21 20.09 11.99
N ARG A 85 -34.45 20.41 11.57
CA ARG A 85 -34.73 21.61 10.74
C ARG A 85 -34.30 22.93 11.38
N GLU A 86 -34.41 23.04 12.70
CA GLU A 86 -33.99 24.22 13.45
C GLU A 86 -32.46 24.28 13.68
N LEU A 87 -31.74 23.19 13.42
CA LEU A 87 -30.28 23.18 13.49
C LEU A 87 -29.71 23.99 12.32
N PRO A 88 -28.94 25.08 12.53
CA PRO A 88 -28.35 25.86 11.43
C PRO A 88 -27.54 24.99 10.48
N LEU A 89 -27.31 25.39 9.22
CA LEU A 89 -26.49 24.60 8.29
C LEU A 89 -25.02 24.57 8.70
N LEU A 90 -24.33 23.47 8.43
CA LEU A 90 -22.87 23.35 8.56
C LEU A 90 -22.23 23.75 7.22
N THR A 91 -21.43 24.81 7.21
CA THR A 91 -20.78 25.34 6.01
C THR A 91 -19.30 24.99 5.94
N LYS A 92 -18.69 25.19 4.76
CA LYS A 92 -17.23 25.08 4.58
C LYS A 92 -16.47 26.11 5.42
N ALA A 93 -17.07 27.26 5.74
CA ALA A 93 -16.45 28.28 6.57
C ALA A 93 -16.35 27.81 8.03
N ASP A 94 -17.44 27.25 8.56
CA ASP A 94 -17.48 26.71 9.92
C ASP A 94 -16.46 25.58 10.11
N ILE A 95 -16.38 24.66 9.13
CA ILE A 95 -15.40 23.57 9.15
C ILE A 95 -13.96 24.11 9.21
N ARG A 96 -13.64 25.19 8.48
CA ARG A 96 -12.30 25.80 8.53
C ARG A 96 -12.03 26.50 9.85
N GLY A 97 -13.04 27.16 10.42
CA GLY A 97 -12.91 27.96 11.64
C GLY A 97 -12.89 27.13 12.92
N GLU A 98 -13.61 26.00 12.96
CA GLU A 98 -13.89 25.25 14.19
C GLU A 98 -13.54 23.75 14.06
N ILE A 99 -12.57 23.40 13.22
CA ILE A 99 -12.24 22.00 12.90
C ILE A 99 -11.98 21.15 14.15
N ASP A 100 -11.22 21.66 15.11
CA ASP A 100 -10.85 20.91 16.32
C ASP A 100 -12.05 20.68 17.26
N ASP A 101 -13.05 21.56 17.22
CA ASP A 101 -14.30 21.44 17.97
C ASP A 101 -15.34 20.57 17.26
N ILE A 102 -15.24 20.41 15.93
CA ILE A 102 -16.07 19.50 15.16
C ILE A 102 -15.62 18.04 15.37
N LEU A 103 -14.31 17.80 15.48
CA LEU A 103 -13.77 16.47 15.72
C LEU A 103 -14.30 15.86 17.02
N ALA A 104 -14.64 14.57 16.96
CA ALA A 104 -15.15 13.83 18.10
C ALA A 104 -14.03 13.55 19.11
N ARG A 105 -14.22 13.92 20.39
CA ARG A 105 -13.23 13.79 21.47
C ARG A 105 -12.72 12.36 21.71
N ASN A 106 -13.54 11.35 21.40
CA ASN A 106 -13.15 9.95 21.49
C ASN A 106 -12.30 9.45 20.30
N HIS A 107 -11.98 10.32 19.34
CA HIS A 107 -11.07 10.04 18.25
C HIS A 107 -9.88 10.99 18.32
N ARG A 108 -8.68 10.42 18.15
CA ARG A 108 -7.46 11.22 18.01
C ARG A 108 -7.31 11.64 16.56
N ARG A 109 -6.99 12.91 16.32
CA ARG A 109 -6.85 13.46 14.97
C ARG A 109 -5.81 12.69 14.13
N GLU A 110 -4.75 12.19 14.77
CA GLU A 110 -3.68 11.44 14.11
C GLU A 110 -4.13 10.05 13.63
N ASP A 111 -5.19 9.49 14.21
CA ASP A 111 -5.75 8.18 13.84
C ASP A 111 -6.79 8.29 12.72
N LEU A 112 -7.26 9.51 12.43
CA LEU A 112 -8.22 9.81 11.36
C LEU A 112 -7.53 9.90 10.01
N VAL A 113 -8.26 9.49 8.97
CA VAL A 113 -7.80 9.58 7.58
C VAL A 113 -8.09 11.00 7.07
N PRO A 114 -7.06 11.80 6.74
CA PRO A 114 -7.25 13.13 6.21
C PRO A 114 -7.65 13.05 4.73
N ALA A 115 -8.57 13.92 4.33
CA ALA A 115 -8.94 14.16 2.95
C ALA A 115 -8.93 15.67 2.67
N LYS A 116 -8.62 16.04 1.43
CA LYS A 116 -8.39 17.43 1.02
C LYS A 116 -9.16 17.73 -0.25
N THR A 117 -10.01 18.75 -0.21
CA THR A 117 -10.75 19.18 -1.41
C THR A 117 -9.81 19.86 -2.41
N GLY A 118 -9.95 19.51 -3.69
CA GLY A 118 -9.28 20.17 -4.81
C GLY A 118 -9.97 21.49 -5.15
N GLY A 119 -9.71 22.56 -4.40
CA GLY A 119 -10.28 23.88 -4.67
C GLY A 119 -9.42 24.72 -5.62
N SER A 120 -9.98 25.12 -6.77
CA SER A 120 -9.36 26.06 -7.73
C SER A 120 -9.22 27.51 -7.22
N THR A 121 -9.70 27.79 -6.01
CA THR A 121 -9.75 29.12 -5.37
C THR A 121 -8.72 29.33 -4.25
N GLY A 122 -7.78 28.39 -4.07
CA GLY A 122 -6.58 28.58 -3.25
C GLY A 122 -6.65 28.17 -1.77
N THR A 123 -7.83 27.91 -1.19
CA THR A 123 -7.95 27.40 0.20
C THR A 123 -8.68 26.06 0.24
N ALA A 124 -7.90 24.98 0.26
CA ALA A 124 -8.45 23.63 0.38
C ALA A 124 -9.13 23.42 1.74
N LEU A 125 -10.32 22.81 1.72
CA LEU A 125 -10.98 22.29 2.91
C LEU A 125 -10.31 20.99 3.35
N HIS A 126 -9.95 20.91 4.63
CA HIS A 126 -9.46 19.68 5.26
C HIS A 126 -10.63 19.00 5.97
N VAL A 127 -10.85 17.73 5.66
CA VAL A 127 -11.84 16.89 6.33
C VAL A 127 -11.17 15.61 6.82
N TYR A 128 -11.76 14.99 7.85
CA TYR A 128 -11.25 13.79 8.47
C TYR A 128 -12.32 12.72 8.49
N CYS A 129 -11.93 11.47 8.27
CA CYS A 129 -12.82 10.33 8.39
C CYS A 129 -12.18 9.26 9.26
N ASP A 130 -12.94 8.69 10.20
CA ASP A 130 -12.44 7.54 10.93
C ASP A 130 -12.30 6.33 10.00
N ARG A 131 -11.34 5.44 10.31
CA ARG A 131 -11.03 4.30 9.44
C ARG A 131 -12.24 3.43 9.16
N ARG A 132 -13.13 3.24 10.15
CA ARG A 132 -14.34 2.44 9.95
C ARG A 132 -15.30 3.14 8.98
N GLY A 133 -15.49 4.45 9.10
CA GLY A 133 -16.24 5.27 8.15
C GLY A 133 -15.73 5.12 6.72
N VAL A 134 -14.41 5.15 6.50
CA VAL A 134 -13.79 4.92 5.17
C VAL A 134 -14.14 3.53 4.61
N GLU A 135 -14.09 2.48 5.43
CA GLU A 135 -14.46 1.12 4.99
C GLU A 135 -15.96 0.99 4.70
N LEU A 136 -16.83 1.67 5.48
CA LEU A 136 -18.27 1.71 5.23
C LEU A 136 -18.59 2.42 3.92
N ARG A 137 -18.00 3.60 3.69
CA ARG A 137 -18.10 4.35 2.41
C ARG A 137 -17.66 3.47 1.23
N SER A 138 -16.53 2.80 1.36
CA SER A 138 -16.00 1.89 0.34
C SER A 138 -16.94 0.70 0.06
N GLY A 139 -17.57 0.13 1.09
CA GLY A 139 -18.55 -0.94 0.93
C GLY A 139 -19.81 -0.52 0.17
N ALA A 140 -20.29 0.71 0.38
CA ALA A 140 -21.41 1.27 -0.38
C ALA A 140 -21.02 1.61 -1.84
N ALA A 141 -19.81 2.14 -2.06
CA ALA A 141 -19.28 2.38 -3.39
C ALA A 141 -19.19 1.09 -4.21
N LEU A 142 -18.69 -0.01 -3.61
CA LEU A 142 -18.67 -1.33 -4.25
C LEU A 142 -20.06 -1.80 -4.67
N LEU A 143 -21.09 -1.61 -3.83
CA LEU A 143 -22.47 -1.96 -4.19
C LEU A 143 -22.94 -1.13 -5.39
N ALA A 144 -22.72 0.19 -5.35
CA ALA A 144 -23.07 1.08 -6.44
C ALA A 144 -22.33 0.72 -7.75
N ASP A 145 -21.06 0.31 -7.68
CA ASP A 145 -20.29 -0.16 -8.84
C ASP A 145 -20.96 -1.37 -9.49
N THR A 146 -21.54 -2.29 -8.70
CA THR A 146 -22.21 -3.48 -9.26
C THR A 146 -23.47 -3.15 -10.08
N TRP A 147 -24.09 -1.99 -9.85
CA TRP A 147 -25.27 -1.57 -10.62
C TRP A 147 -24.93 -1.19 -12.06
N SER A 148 -23.65 -0.90 -12.35
CA SER A 148 -23.16 -0.69 -13.72
C SER A 148 -23.03 -1.97 -14.54
N GLY A 149 -23.17 -3.15 -13.92
CA GLY A 149 -22.90 -4.46 -14.52
C GLY A 149 -21.57 -5.09 -14.11
N TRP A 150 -20.69 -4.34 -13.43
CA TRP A 150 -19.43 -4.86 -12.90
C TRP A 150 -19.62 -5.91 -11.80
N ARG A 151 -18.72 -6.88 -11.73
CA ARG A 151 -18.72 -7.95 -10.74
C ARG A 151 -17.46 -7.88 -9.88
N LEU A 152 -17.65 -8.03 -8.56
CA LEU A 152 -16.55 -8.07 -7.60
C LEU A 152 -15.46 -9.07 -8.02
N GLY A 153 -14.21 -8.59 -8.06
CA GLY A 153 -13.03 -9.35 -8.45
C GLY A 153 -12.63 -9.21 -9.92
N GLN A 154 -13.48 -8.61 -10.76
CA GLN A 154 -13.09 -8.20 -12.10
C GLN A 154 -12.13 -7.00 -12.02
N PRO A 155 -11.13 -6.90 -12.91
CA PRO A 155 -10.22 -5.76 -12.96
C PRO A 155 -10.95 -4.47 -13.32
N MET A 156 -10.32 -3.35 -12.99
CA MET A 156 -10.83 -2.01 -13.27
C MET A 156 -9.87 -1.26 -14.20
N GLY A 157 -10.42 -0.46 -15.11
CA GLY A 157 -9.72 0.58 -15.83
C GLY A 157 -10.09 1.91 -15.19
N ALA A 158 -9.09 2.66 -14.74
CA ALA A 158 -9.25 3.92 -14.04
C ALA A 158 -8.75 5.07 -14.91
N VAL A 159 -9.65 5.99 -15.30
CA VAL A 159 -9.29 7.26 -15.95
C VAL A 159 -9.25 8.32 -14.84
N TRP A 160 -8.12 8.37 -14.15
CA TRP A 160 -7.97 9.09 -12.90
C TRP A 160 -6.56 9.66 -12.74
N GLY A 161 -6.46 10.86 -12.17
CA GLY A 161 -5.18 11.53 -11.93
C GLY A 161 -4.44 10.96 -10.72
N ASN A 162 -3.10 11.04 -10.75
CA ASN A 162 -2.20 10.62 -9.66
C ASN A 162 -2.38 9.13 -9.25
N PRO A 163 -2.12 8.18 -10.17
CA PRO A 163 -2.23 6.76 -9.86
C PRO A 163 -1.32 6.37 -8.68
N PRO A 164 -1.78 5.51 -7.76
CA PRO A 164 -0.98 5.13 -6.60
C PRO A 164 0.25 4.33 -7.04
N GLU A 165 1.44 4.87 -6.80
CA GLU A 165 2.68 4.14 -7.05
C GLU A 165 2.90 3.09 -5.95
N PRO A 166 3.00 1.79 -6.31
CA PRO A 166 3.21 0.76 -5.32
C PRO A 166 4.67 0.77 -4.85
N ARG A 167 4.95 1.55 -3.80
CA ARG A 167 6.29 1.71 -3.19
C ARG A 167 6.76 0.51 -2.36
N THR A 168 5.82 -0.31 -1.87
CA THR A 168 6.13 -1.49 -1.05
C THR A 168 5.76 -2.77 -1.78
N LEU A 169 6.45 -3.87 -1.46
CA LEU A 169 6.11 -5.20 -1.97
C LEU A 169 4.65 -5.58 -1.66
N ARG A 170 4.17 -5.20 -0.46
CA ARG A 170 2.75 -5.34 -0.08
C ARG A 170 1.82 -4.64 -1.08
N ASN A 171 2.12 -3.39 -1.46
CA ASN A 171 1.29 -2.65 -2.40
C ASN A 171 1.39 -3.22 -3.82
N ARG A 172 2.57 -3.72 -4.24
CA ARG A 172 2.73 -4.42 -5.52
C ARG A 172 1.92 -5.71 -5.58
N LEU A 173 1.95 -6.51 -4.51
CA LEU A 173 1.15 -7.74 -4.38
C LEU A 173 -0.35 -7.42 -4.32
N ARG A 174 -0.74 -6.39 -3.57
CA ARG A 174 -2.12 -5.92 -3.51
C ARG A 174 -2.61 -5.51 -4.90
N LEU A 175 -1.83 -4.73 -5.64
CA LEU A 175 -2.18 -4.32 -7.00
C LEU A 175 -2.27 -5.51 -7.97
N ALA A 176 -1.35 -6.47 -7.87
CA ALA A 176 -1.30 -7.63 -8.76
C ALA A 176 -2.41 -8.67 -8.47
N CYS A 177 -2.74 -8.89 -7.19
CA CYS A 177 -3.61 -10.00 -6.76
C CYS A 177 -5.03 -9.55 -6.40
N LYS A 178 -5.20 -8.32 -5.90
CA LYS A 178 -6.47 -7.80 -5.40
C LYS A 178 -7.00 -6.67 -6.29
N ASP A 179 -6.34 -5.51 -6.28
CA ASP A 179 -6.91 -4.29 -6.85
C ASP A 179 -6.97 -4.37 -8.39
N ARG A 180 -5.98 -4.98 -9.06
CA ARG A 180 -5.96 -5.28 -10.51
C ARG A 180 -6.49 -4.10 -11.35
N ILE A 181 -5.80 -2.97 -11.30
CA ILE A 181 -6.21 -1.75 -11.99
C ILE A 181 -5.22 -1.38 -13.09
N VAL A 182 -5.73 -0.98 -14.26
CA VAL A 182 -4.96 -0.25 -15.28
C VAL A 182 -5.35 1.22 -15.22
N TYR A 183 -4.36 2.11 -15.15
CA TYR A 183 -4.59 3.55 -15.01
C TYR A 183 -4.28 4.28 -16.30
N LEU A 184 -5.15 5.25 -16.63
CA LEU A 184 -4.88 6.34 -17.56
C LEU A 184 -4.82 7.63 -16.74
N ASP A 185 -3.63 8.21 -16.64
CA ASP A 185 -3.42 9.45 -15.90
C ASP A 185 -4.04 10.62 -16.66
N THR A 186 -5.04 11.26 -16.06
CA THR A 186 -5.74 12.41 -16.66
C THR A 186 -4.85 13.65 -16.78
N MET A 187 -3.71 13.70 -16.08
CA MET A 187 -2.74 14.78 -16.23
C MET A 187 -1.92 14.66 -17.51
N ARG A 188 -1.94 13.49 -18.16
CA ARG A 188 -1.20 13.18 -19.39
C ARG A 188 -2.09 12.43 -20.37
N LEU A 189 -3.08 13.14 -20.91
CA LEU A 189 -4.01 12.58 -21.89
C LEU A 189 -3.53 12.86 -23.33
N ASP A 190 -2.47 12.16 -23.74
CA ASP A 190 -1.94 12.16 -25.09
C ASP A 190 -2.08 10.79 -25.76
N GLU A 191 -1.86 10.72 -27.08
CA GLU A 191 -2.03 9.48 -27.85
C GLU A 191 -1.15 8.34 -27.32
N ALA A 192 0.08 8.63 -26.89
CA ALA A 192 0.99 7.61 -26.36
C ALA A 192 0.48 7.01 -25.04
N ALA A 193 -0.03 7.85 -24.14
CA ALA A 193 -0.65 7.42 -22.89
C ALA A 193 -1.89 6.56 -23.14
N VAL A 194 -2.74 6.96 -24.09
CA VAL A 194 -3.93 6.19 -24.48
C VAL A 194 -3.53 4.84 -25.09
N ARG A 195 -2.52 4.79 -25.98
CA ARG A 195 -2.00 3.51 -26.51
C ARG A 195 -1.48 2.60 -25.40
N GLY A 196 -0.76 3.15 -24.42
CA GLY A 196 -0.29 2.41 -23.24
C GLY A 196 -1.44 1.85 -22.41
N PHE A 197 -2.47 2.66 -22.17
CA PHE A 197 -3.69 2.24 -21.48
C PHE A 197 -4.43 1.13 -22.24
N VAL A 198 -4.60 1.25 -23.56
CA VAL A 198 -5.21 0.22 -24.43
C VAL A 198 -4.42 -1.09 -24.38
N ALA A 199 -3.09 -1.03 -24.42
CA ALA A 199 -2.25 -2.21 -24.28
C ALA A 199 -2.43 -2.89 -22.92
N GLY A 200 -2.44 -2.11 -21.83
CA GLY A 200 -2.74 -2.58 -20.48
C GLY A 200 -4.15 -3.17 -20.37
N TRP A 201 -5.14 -2.51 -20.99
CA TRP A 201 -6.52 -2.98 -21.07
C TRP A 201 -6.62 -4.33 -21.76
N ARG A 202 -5.99 -4.51 -22.93
CA ARG A 202 -6.02 -5.79 -23.66
C ARG A 202 -5.39 -6.93 -22.87
N ARG A 203 -4.33 -6.63 -22.09
CA ARG A 203 -3.68 -7.60 -21.19
C ARG A 203 -4.55 -7.96 -19.99
N LEU A 204 -5.15 -6.97 -19.34
CA LEU A 204 -5.86 -7.13 -18.07
C LEU A 204 -7.35 -7.42 -18.24
N ARG A 205 -7.95 -7.07 -19.39
CA ARG A 205 -9.40 -7.05 -19.73
C ARG A 205 -10.27 -6.63 -18.55
N PRO A 206 -10.22 -5.35 -18.15
CA PRO A 206 -11.09 -4.82 -17.12
C PRO A 206 -12.58 -5.00 -17.42
N GLY A 207 -13.35 -5.33 -16.38
CA GLY A 207 -14.80 -5.38 -16.44
C GLY A 207 -15.44 -4.02 -16.15
N LEU A 208 -14.76 -3.13 -15.42
CA LEU A 208 -15.24 -1.77 -15.16
C LEU A 208 -14.30 -0.75 -15.78
N LEU A 209 -14.87 0.27 -16.41
CA LEU A 209 -14.20 1.53 -16.71
C LEU A 209 -14.77 2.61 -15.77
N TYR A 210 -13.93 3.28 -14.99
CA TYR A 210 -14.39 4.37 -14.12
C TYR A 210 -13.50 5.60 -14.23
N GLY A 211 -14.08 6.79 -14.09
CA GLY A 211 -13.33 8.03 -14.21
C GLY A 211 -14.15 9.30 -14.07
N HIS A 212 -13.50 10.43 -14.25
CA HIS A 212 -14.16 11.73 -14.38
C HIS A 212 -15.01 11.74 -15.65
N ALA A 213 -16.25 12.24 -15.59
CA ALA A 213 -17.17 12.25 -16.73
C ALA A 213 -16.53 12.83 -18.02
N HIS A 214 -15.93 14.01 -17.90
CA HIS A 214 -15.28 14.67 -19.04
C HIS A 214 -14.03 13.91 -19.52
N SER A 215 -13.24 13.30 -18.63
CA SER A 215 -12.07 12.51 -19.03
C SER A 215 -12.45 11.21 -19.75
N LEU A 216 -13.57 10.59 -19.37
CA LEU A 216 -14.13 9.44 -20.09
C LEU A 216 -14.60 9.85 -21.50
N TYR A 217 -15.21 11.03 -21.64
CA TYR A 217 -15.58 11.61 -22.92
C TYR A 217 -14.36 11.86 -23.81
N LEU A 218 -13.29 12.46 -23.28
CA LEU A 218 -12.05 12.68 -24.03
C LEU A 218 -11.41 11.36 -24.46
N LEU A 219 -11.35 10.36 -23.58
CA LEU A 219 -10.87 9.03 -23.93
C LEU A 219 -11.72 8.42 -25.06
N ALA A 220 -13.05 8.54 -24.99
CA ALA A 220 -13.94 8.03 -26.03
C ALA A 220 -13.63 8.65 -27.40
N GLY A 221 -13.46 9.98 -27.46
CA GLY A 221 -13.08 10.69 -28.70
C GLY A 221 -11.74 10.21 -29.26
N MET A 222 -10.71 10.09 -28.42
CA MET A 222 -9.40 9.61 -28.85
C MET A 222 -9.43 8.17 -29.35
N LEU A 223 -10.20 7.28 -28.70
CA LEU A 223 -10.36 5.90 -29.17
C LEU A 223 -11.05 5.84 -30.54
N GLU A 224 -12.08 6.68 -30.77
CA GLU A 224 -12.78 6.79 -32.05
C GLU A 224 -11.83 7.26 -33.16
N GLU A 225 -11.03 8.31 -32.91
CA GLU A 225 -10.00 8.81 -33.84
C GLU A 225 -8.92 7.77 -34.15
N MET A 226 -8.51 6.99 -33.15
CA MET A 226 -7.47 5.96 -33.29
C MET A 226 -7.99 4.64 -33.89
N GLY A 227 -9.31 4.49 -34.09
CA GLY A 227 -9.92 3.23 -34.51
C GLY A 227 -9.79 2.10 -33.46
N GLU A 228 -9.67 2.46 -32.18
CA GLU A 228 -9.49 1.52 -31.08
C GLU A 228 -10.84 1.20 -30.40
N THR A 229 -11.04 -0.06 -30.01
CA THR A 229 -12.31 -0.50 -29.39
C THR A 229 -12.07 -1.15 -28.03
N LEU A 230 -12.69 -0.59 -26.99
CA LEU A 230 -12.73 -1.17 -25.65
C LEU A 230 -14.17 -1.54 -25.27
N ARG A 231 -14.34 -2.69 -24.61
CA ARG A 231 -15.67 -3.23 -24.22
C ARG A 231 -15.67 -3.61 -22.74
N PRO A 232 -15.93 -2.67 -21.83
CA PRO A 232 -16.18 -2.98 -20.43
C PRO A 232 -17.52 -3.71 -20.24
N ASP A 233 -17.71 -4.35 -19.08
CA ASP A 233 -19.02 -4.83 -18.64
C ASP A 233 -19.87 -3.69 -18.06
N GLY A 234 -19.22 -2.72 -17.39
CA GLY A 234 -19.87 -1.52 -16.84
C GLY A 234 -18.98 -0.27 -16.92
N ILE A 235 -19.62 0.91 -16.92
CA ILE A 235 -18.93 2.20 -16.92
C ILE A 235 -19.49 3.07 -15.79
N VAL A 236 -18.63 3.71 -15.01
CA VAL A 236 -19.00 4.63 -13.93
C VAL A 236 -18.34 6.01 -14.15
N ALA A 237 -19.17 7.03 -14.35
CA ALA A 237 -18.75 8.43 -14.42
C ALA A 237 -19.00 9.13 -13.07
N THR A 238 -18.03 9.90 -12.58
CA THR A 238 -18.11 10.62 -11.30
C THR A 238 -17.36 11.95 -11.35
N SER A 239 -17.37 12.71 -10.25
CA SER A 239 -16.53 13.89 -9.97
C SER A 239 -16.78 15.14 -10.84
N MET A 240 -17.52 15.00 -11.94
CA MET A 240 -18.01 16.08 -12.78
C MET A 240 -19.45 15.73 -13.21
N MET A 241 -20.23 16.76 -13.54
CA MET A 241 -21.57 16.55 -14.08
C MET A 241 -21.45 15.85 -15.44
N LEU A 242 -22.04 14.66 -15.55
CA LEU A 242 -22.14 13.95 -16.82
C LEU A 242 -23.22 14.63 -17.67
N LEU A 243 -22.79 15.33 -18.72
CA LEU A 243 -23.70 15.99 -19.65
C LEU A 243 -24.31 14.98 -20.63
N GLN A 244 -25.53 15.25 -21.08
CA GLN A 244 -26.22 14.37 -22.03
C GLN A 244 -25.43 14.13 -23.34
N PRO A 245 -24.80 15.15 -23.98
CA PRO A 245 -23.96 14.91 -25.16
C PRO A 245 -22.71 14.07 -24.86
N GLU A 246 -22.09 14.25 -23.68
CA GLU A 246 -20.93 13.44 -23.27
C GLU A 246 -21.33 11.97 -23.06
N ARG A 247 -22.48 11.75 -22.41
CA ARG A 247 -23.07 10.42 -22.23
C ARG A 247 -23.26 9.72 -23.57
N GLU A 248 -23.88 10.37 -24.55
CA GLU A 248 -24.16 9.78 -25.86
C GLU A 248 -22.88 9.33 -26.58
N VAL A 249 -21.81 10.12 -26.49
CA VAL A 249 -20.51 9.76 -27.08
C VAL A 249 -19.87 8.59 -26.34
N ILE A 250 -19.83 8.62 -25.00
CA ILE A 250 -19.28 7.53 -24.18
C ILE A 250 -20.03 6.22 -24.48
N GLU A 251 -21.37 6.26 -24.41
CA GLU A 251 -22.19 5.07 -24.61
C GLU A 251 -22.07 4.51 -26.02
N ARG A 252 -21.99 5.36 -27.05
CA ARG A 252 -21.77 4.93 -28.44
C ARG A 252 -20.41 4.24 -28.61
N VAL A 253 -19.32 4.88 -28.16
CA VAL A 253 -17.95 4.38 -28.39
C VAL A 253 -17.69 3.07 -27.65
N PHE A 254 -18.13 2.96 -26.40
CA PHE A 254 -17.95 1.73 -25.61
C PHE A 254 -19.09 0.71 -25.82
N ALA A 255 -20.18 1.11 -26.49
CA ALA A 255 -21.45 0.39 -26.64
C ALA A 255 -21.97 -0.25 -25.34
N ARG A 256 -21.88 0.53 -24.26
CA ARG A 256 -22.35 0.19 -22.92
C ARG A 256 -22.98 1.44 -22.29
N PRO A 257 -24.09 1.33 -21.55
CA PRO A 257 -24.62 2.43 -20.76
C PRO A 257 -23.61 2.92 -19.73
N VAL A 258 -23.53 4.22 -19.50
CA VAL A 258 -22.71 4.80 -18.44
C VAL A 258 -23.54 5.10 -17.21
N THR A 259 -23.05 4.68 -16.04
CA THR A 259 -23.72 4.94 -14.76
C THR A 259 -23.16 6.21 -14.15
N ASN A 260 -24.02 7.18 -13.86
CA ASN A 260 -23.64 8.41 -13.18
C ASN A 260 -23.55 8.18 -11.66
N ARG A 261 -22.50 8.74 -11.03
CA ARG A 261 -22.27 8.72 -9.58
C ARG A 261 -22.03 10.14 -9.08
N TYR A 262 -22.81 10.55 -8.09
CA TYR A 262 -22.72 11.84 -7.44
C TYR A 262 -22.20 11.71 -6.00
N GLY A 263 -21.25 12.57 -5.66
CA GLY A 263 -20.58 12.59 -4.37
C GLY A 263 -19.61 13.75 -4.25
N CYS A 264 -19.01 13.90 -3.07
CA CYS A 264 -17.97 14.89 -2.82
C CYS A 264 -16.93 14.34 -1.83
N GLU A 265 -15.81 15.04 -1.67
CA GLU A 265 -14.71 14.57 -0.80
C GLU A 265 -15.15 14.49 0.67
N GLU A 266 -16.03 15.39 1.10
CA GLU A 266 -16.50 15.53 2.47
C GLU A 266 -17.32 14.32 2.95
N VAL A 267 -18.24 13.81 2.11
CA VAL A 267 -19.17 12.72 2.48
C VAL A 267 -19.12 11.50 1.53
N SER A 268 -18.18 11.47 0.58
CA SER A 268 -18.03 10.41 -0.42
C SER A 268 -19.29 10.20 -1.27
N LEU A 269 -19.81 8.98 -1.38
CA LEU A 269 -20.97 8.64 -2.21
C LEU A 269 -22.29 9.17 -1.64
N ILE A 270 -22.92 10.11 -2.36
CA ILE A 270 -24.25 10.65 -2.04
C ILE A 270 -25.35 9.93 -2.83
N ALA A 271 -25.17 9.74 -4.14
CA ALA A 271 -26.16 9.10 -5.00
C ALA A 271 -25.54 8.41 -6.23
N CYS A 272 -26.22 7.41 -6.81
CA CYS A 272 -25.74 6.67 -7.99
C CYS A 272 -26.90 6.15 -8.84
N GLU A 273 -26.75 6.17 -10.17
CA GLU A 273 -27.69 5.54 -11.09
C GLU A 273 -27.68 4.02 -10.90
N CYS A 274 -28.83 3.39 -11.13
CA CYS A 274 -28.93 1.93 -11.25
C CYS A 274 -29.01 1.52 -12.73
N GLU A 275 -29.12 0.21 -12.97
CA GLU A 275 -29.25 -0.40 -14.29
C GLU A 275 -30.45 0.09 -15.13
N ARG A 276 -31.38 0.87 -14.55
CA ARG A 276 -32.50 1.49 -15.26
C ARG A 276 -32.20 2.85 -15.85
N HIS A 277 -31.10 3.51 -15.44
CA HIS A 277 -30.71 4.85 -15.88
C HIS A 277 -31.86 5.90 -15.83
N ALA A 278 -32.70 5.81 -14.79
CA ALA A 278 -33.88 6.65 -14.59
C ALA A 278 -33.71 7.60 -13.38
N GLY A 279 -32.50 8.13 -13.20
CA GLY A 279 -32.12 8.99 -12.07
C GLY A 279 -31.17 8.30 -11.07
N LEU A 280 -30.63 9.10 -10.14
CA LEU A 280 -29.65 8.68 -9.15
C LEU A 280 -30.36 8.24 -7.86
N HIS A 281 -30.19 6.98 -7.45
CA HIS A 281 -30.62 6.54 -6.14
C HIS A 281 -29.74 7.16 -5.05
N LEU A 282 -30.39 7.73 -4.03
CA LEU A 282 -29.68 8.19 -2.84
C LEU A 282 -29.06 7.01 -2.09
N ASN A 283 -27.87 7.22 -1.55
CA ASN A 283 -27.20 6.30 -0.63
C ASN A 283 -27.85 6.35 0.78
N ALA A 284 -29.17 6.14 0.82
CA ALA A 284 -30.04 6.46 1.95
C ALA A 284 -29.70 5.69 3.23
N GLU A 285 -28.97 4.58 3.13
CA GLU A 285 -28.44 3.82 4.26
C GLU A 285 -27.30 4.59 4.98
N HIS A 286 -26.50 5.39 4.28
CA HIS A 286 -25.34 6.10 4.84
C HIS A 286 -25.54 7.62 4.91
N THR A 287 -26.48 8.19 4.16
CA THR A 287 -26.74 9.63 4.15
C THR A 287 -28.25 9.93 4.24
N ALA A 288 -28.57 11.06 4.86
CA ALA A 288 -29.82 11.78 4.63
C ALA A 288 -29.52 12.98 3.75
N VAL A 289 -30.33 13.17 2.71
CA VAL A 289 -30.25 14.32 1.80
C VAL A 289 -31.52 15.16 1.96
N GLU A 290 -31.34 16.44 2.22
CA GLU A 290 -32.38 17.46 2.19
C GLU A 290 -32.16 18.33 0.95
N LEU A 291 -33.24 18.77 0.31
CA LEU A 291 -33.22 19.85 -0.66
C LEU A 291 -33.93 21.06 -0.05
N LEU A 292 -33.21 22.19 0.02
CA LEU A 292 -33.73 23.42 0.61
C LEU A 292 -33.85 24.51 -0.45
N ARG A 293 -34.96 25.25 -0.42
CA ARG A 293 -35.15 26.49 -1.16
C ARG A 293 -34.18 27.57 -0.66
N ASP A 294 -34.12 28.68 -1.39
CA ASP A 294 -33.20 29.76 -1.04
C ASP A 294 -33.49 30.37 0.35
N ASP A 295 -34.76 30.37 0.76
CA ASP A 295 -35.25 30.81 2.07
C ASP A 295 -35.01 29.80 3.21
N GLY A 296 -34.45 28.63 2.92
CA GLY A 296 -34.17 27.57 3.90
C GLY A 296 -35.32 26.57 4.12
N SER A 297 -36.48 26.78 3.50
CA SER A 297 -37.61 25.84 3.58
C SER A 297 -37.37 24.57 2.73
N PRO A 298 -37.90 23.40 3.12
CA PRO A 298 -37.76 22.17 2.33
C PRO A 298 -38.46 22.26 0.96
N CYS A 299 -37.78 21.79 -0.09
CA CYS A 299 -38.33 21.66 -1.43
C CYS A 299 -39.40 20.56 -1.51
N SER A 300 -40.39 20.77 -2.39
CA SER A 300 -41.32 19.71 -2.79
C SER A 300 -40.68 18.80 -3.86
N PRO A 301 -41.18 17.56 -4.08
CA PRO A 301 -40.72 16.74 -5.20
C PRO A 301 -40.80 17.48 -6.53
N GLY A 302 -39.75 17.38 -7.35
CA GLY A 302 -39.64 18.08 -8.63
C GLY A 302 -39.10 19.52 -8.54
N GLU A 303 -38.95 20.07 -7.34
CA GLU A 303 -38.39 21.40 -7.15
C GLU A 303 -36.86 21.39 -7.01
N ASP A 304 -36.23 22.42 -7.57
CA ASP A 304 -34.79 22.64 -7.47
C ASP A 304 -34.40 23.29 -6.13
N GLY A 305 -33.43 22.71 -5.44
CA GLY A 305 -32.97 23.17 -4.13
C GLY A 305 -31.48 22.96 -3.89
N ARG A 306 -30.95 23.65 -2.89
CA ARG A 306 -29.60 23.45 -2.36
C ARG A 306 -29.50 22.08 -1.70
N ILE A 307 -28.44 21.34 -2.01
CA ILE A 307 -28.19 20.01 -1.45
C ILE A 307 -27.55 20.14 -0.07
N VAL A 308 -28.25 19.60 0.93
CA VAL A 308 -27.79 19.51 2.32
C VAL A 308 -27.71 18.04 2.73
N VAL A 309 -26.61 17.62 3.35
CA VAL A 309 -26.33 16.22 3.66
C VAL A 309 -26.03 16.02 5.14
N THR A 310 -26.63 14.99 5.73
CA THR A 310 -26.20 14.44 7.02
C THR A 310 -25.66 13.03 6.81
N GLU A 311 -24.42 12.76 7.23
CA GLU A 311 -23.76 11.47 7.02
C GLU A 311 -23.73 10.62 8.29
N PHE A 312 -24.17 9.37 8.19
CA PHE A 312 -24.34 8.47 9.33
C PHE A 312 -23.11 7.65 9.73
N VAL A 313 -22.05 7.65 8.94
CA VAL A 313 -20.96 6.66 9.06
C VAL A 313 -19.63 7.21 9.56
N ASN A 314 -19.40 8.52 9.49
CA ASN A 314 -18.19 9.16 10.00
C ASN A 314 -18.41 9.64 11.43
N LEU A 315 -17.87 8.89 12.39
CA LEU A 315 -17.95 9.24 13.81
C LEU A 315 -16.76 10.09 14.27
N GLY A 316 -15.65 10.09 13.52
CA GLY A 316 -14.49 10.92 13.81
C GLY A 316 -14.74 12.41 13.56
N MET A 317 -15.50 12.74 12.52
CA MET A 317 -15.92 14.09 12.19
C MET A 317 -17.40 14.08 11.74
N PRO A 318 -18.35 14.02 12.68
CA PRO A 318 -19.77 13.96 12.36
C PRO A 318 -20.21 15.14 11.48
N MET A 319 -20.92 14.87 10.38
CA MET A 319 -21.44 15.89 9.47
C MET A 319 -22.97 15.96 9.63
N LEU A 320 -23.45 16.99 10.35
CA LEU A 320 -24.88 17.26 10.55
C LEU A 320 -25.29 18.49 9.72
N ARG A 321 -26.25 18.29 8.80
CA ARG A 321 -26.80 19.30 7.88
C ARG A 321 -25.72 20.10 7.15
N TYR A 322 -24.77 19.38 6.55
CA TYR A 322 -23.68 19.97 5.77
C TYR A 322 -24.17 20.48 4.42
N GLU A 323 -23.93 21.76 4.12
CA GLU A 323 -24.24 22.37 2.83
C GLU A 323 -23.12 22.08 1.82
N VAL A 324 -23.46 21.31 0.77
CA VAL A 324 -22.49 20.88 -0.25
C VAL A 324 -22.08 22.03 -1.16
N GLY A 325 -23.02 22.95 -1.43
CA GLY A 325 -22.87 24.08 -2.35
C GLY A 325 -23.37 23.81 -3.78
N ASP A 326 -23.89 22.61 -4.04
CA ASP A 326 -24.52 22.21 -5.31
C ASP A 326 -26.06 22.23 -5.18
N ARG A 327 -26.75 22.17 -6.33
CA ARG A 327 -28.21 22.09 -6.41
C ARG A 327 -28.69 20.80 -7.08
N GLY A 328 -29.93 20.43 -6.78
CA GLY A 328 -30.55 19.20 -7.28
C GLY A 328 -32.06 19.18 -7.11
N VAL A 329 -32.67 18.14 -7.66
CA VAL A 329 -34.11 17.87 -7.67
C VAL A 329 -34.35 16.45 -7.17
N LEU A 330 -35.26 16.28 -6.22
CA LEU A 330 -35.72 14.96 -5.76
C LEU A 330 -36.96 14.54 -6.54
N HIS A 331 -37.04 13.25 -6.85
CA HIS A 331 -38.20 12.65 -7.48
C HIS A 331 -38.92 11.73 -6.47
N ASP A 332 -40.25 11.75 -6.50
CA ASP A 332 -41.12 10.91 -5.66
C ASP A 332 -41.50 9.58 -6.31
N ARG A 333 -41.03 9.35 -7.54
CA ARG A 333 -41.41 8.17 -8.32
C ARG A 333 -40.58 6.94 -7.91
N PRO A 334 -41.22 5.81 -7.60
CA PRO A 334 -40.49 4.57 -7.36
C PRO A 334 -39.79 4.12 -8.64
N CYS A 335 -38.58 3.57 -8.48
CA CYS A 335 -37.82 3.06 -9.62
C CYS A 335 -38.27 1.63 -9.98
N ALA A 336 -38.36 1.34 -11.29
CA ALA A 336 -38.63 0.01 -11.82
C ALA A 336 -37.51 -1.03 -11.54
N CYS A 337 -36.44 -0.64 -10.84
CA CYS A 337 -35.43 -1.56 -10.32
C CYS A 337 -35.88 -2.29 -9.05
N GLY A 338 -36.94 -1.82 -8.37
CA GLY A 338 -37.49 -2.42 -7.17
C GLY A 338 -36.78 -2.06 -5.86
N ARG A 339 -35.74 -1.21 -5.90
CA ARG A 339 -35.09 -0.70 -4.67
C ARG A 339 -35.96 0.38 -4.04
N PRO A 340 -36.17 0.39 -2.70
CA PRO A 340 -36.96 1.41 -2.01
C PRO A 340 -36.20 2.75 -1.81
N LEU A 341 -35.08 2.93 -2.52
CA LEU A 341 -34.21 4.10 -2.37
C LEU A 341 -34.80 5.29 -3.14
N PRO A 342 -34.88 6.50 -2.54
CA PRO A 342 -35.32 7.70 -3.24
C PRO A 342 -34.44 7.98 -4.47
N ALA A 343 -35.03 8.51 -5.53
CA ALA A 343 -34.32 8.88 -6.75
C ALA A 343 -34.20 10.42 -6.87
N ALA A 344 -33.10 10.90 -7.45
CA ALA A 344 -32.79 12.32 -7.58
C ALA A 344 -32.03 12.64 -8.87
N ALA A 345 -32.10 13.89 -9.30
CA ALA A 345 -31.19 14.50 -10.28
C ALA A 345 -30.34 15.56 -9.55
N LEU A 346 -29.03 15.32 -9.37
CA LEU A 346 -28.17 16.13 -8.49
C LEU A 346 -26.96 16.72 -9.24
N GLY A 347 -26.44 17.85 -8.75
CA GLY A 347 -25.08 18.31 -9.04
C GLY A 347 -24.93 19.46 -10.05
N HIS A 348 -25.94 20.31 -10.24
CA HIS A 348 -25.81 21.49 -11.10
C HIS A 348 -25.50 22.76 -10.28
N ARG A 349 -24.68 23.66 -10.84
CA ARG A 349 -24.30 24.93 -10.18
C ARG A 349 -25.41 25.97 -10.29
N PRO A 350 -25.53 26.90 -9.33
CA PRO A 350 -26.49 28.00 -9.42
C PRO A 350 -26.23 28.85 -10.67
N HIS A 351 -27.26 29.02 -11.50
CA HIS A 351 -27.24 30.08 -12.52
C HIS A 351 -27.21 31.43 -11.80
N ARG A 352 -26.16 32.22 -12.00
CA ARG A 352 -26.12 33.61 -11.54
C ARG A 352 -27.21 34.36 -12.31
N ARG A 353 -28.36 34.64 -11.68
CA ARG A 353 -29.38 35.54 -12.23
C ARG A 353 -28.73 36.92 -12.39
N LEU A 354 -28.49 37.34 -13.63
CA LEU A 354 -28.20 38.74 -13.91
C LEU A 354 -29.49 39.57 -13.73
N PRO A 355 -29.40 40.85 -13.32
CA PRO A 355 -30.55 41.73 -13.34
C PRO A 355 -31.01 41.87 -14.80
N GLY A 356 -32.21 41.39 -15.12
CA GLY A 356 -32.75 41.44 -16.49
C GLY A 356 -33.30 40.14 -17.08
N GLY A 357 -33.76 39.17 -16.28
CA GLY A 357 -34.73 38.15 -16.70
C GLY A 357 -34.31 37.11 -17.77
N GLY A 358 -33.12 37.19 -18.35
CA GLY A 358 -32.63 36.24 -19.35
C GLY A 358 -31.95 35.02 -18.73
N ARG A 359 -32.49 33.81 -18.98
CA ARG A 359 -31.76 32.55 -18.76
C ARG A 359 -30.85 32.30 -19.96
N ARG A 360 -29.54 32.16 -19.75
CA ARG A 360 -28.62 31.57 -20.74
C ARG A 360 -27.92 30.37 -20.10
N GLU A 361 -27.99 29.23 -20.77
CA GLU A 361 -27.04 28.14 -20.55
C GLU A 361 -25.62 28.67 -20.80
N PRO A 362 -24.62 28.27 -19.99
CA PRO A 362 -23.24 28.56 -20.32
C PRO A 362 -22.87 27.72 -21.54
N ARG A 363 -22.95 28.30 -22.74
CA ARG A 363 -22.22 27.78 -23.90
C ARG A 363 -20.74 27.72 -23.49
N GLY A 364 -20.20 26.51 -23.43
CA GLY A 364 -18.78 26.28 -23.20
C GLY A 364 -17.97 27.12 -24.19
N ARG A 365 -17.15 28.04 -23.67
CA ARG A 365 -16.11 28.71 -24.47
C ARG A 365 -14.99 27.70 -24.75
N HIS A 366 -15.22 26.76 -25.65
CA HIS A 366 -14.20 25.99 -26.38
C HIS A 366 -14.77 25.37 -27.67
N LEU A 367 -15.55 26.15 -28.42
CA LEU A 367 -15.95 25.84 -29.79
C LEU A 367 -15.81 27.11 -30.62
N ALA A 368 -14.58 27.36 -31.08
CA ALA A 368 -14.27 28.28 -32.16
C ALA A 368 -12.92 27.89 -32.77
N HIS A 369 -12.88 26.73 -33.43
CA HIS A 369 -11.89 26.47 -34.47
C HIS A 369 -12.61 25.84 -35.67
N ARG A 370 -13.17 26.73 -36.49
CA ARG A 370 -13.14 26.68 -37.96
C ARG A 370 -14.03 27.82 -38.46
N GLU A 371 -13.38 28.90 -38.90
CA GLU A 371 -13.72 29.69 -40.09
C GLU A 371 -12.78 30.92 -40.16
N HIS A 372 -12.16 31.11 -41.34
CA HIS A 372 -11.25 32.20 -41.77
C HIS A 372 -9.84 32.21 -41.15
N ALA A 373 -8.73 31.94 -41.85
CA ALA A 373 -8.22 32.46 -43.14
C ALA A 373 -8.01 33.99 -43.15
N ASP A 374 -6.74 34.37 -43.20
CA ASP A 374 -6.13 35.68 -43.46
C ASP A 374 -5.95 36.72 -42.33
N ALA A 375 -4.74 37.32 -42.38
CA ALA A 375 -4.23 38.54 -41.75
C ALA A 375 -3.59 38.49 -40.34
N LEU A 376 -2.24 38.46 -40.33
CA LEU A 376 -1.38 39.19 -39.37
C LEU A 376 -1.66 40.71 -39.48
N PRO A 377 -1.50 41.56 -38.42
CA PRO A 377 -0.19 41.83 -37.83
C PRO A 377 -0.11 42.23 -36.33
N ARG A 378 1.14 42.15 -35.85
CA ARG A 378 1.87 42.81 -34.72
C ARG A 378 1.17 43.98 -33.99
N HIS A 379 1.34 44.08 -32.66
CA HIS A 379 1.88 45.28 -31.99
C HIS A 379 2.32 45.06 -30.51
N ARG A 380 3.35 45.82 -30.14
CA ARG A 380 4.10 45.95 -28.86
C ARG A 380 3.47 46.97 -27.89
N ALA A 381 4.03 47.00 -26.66
CA ALA A 381 4.15 48.09 -25.66
C ALA A 381 3.07 48.08 -24.54
N ALA A 382 3.37 47.99 -23.24
CA ALA A 382 4.32 48.66 -22.32
C ALA A 382 3.70 49.84 -21.54
N ALA A 383 4.20 50.03 -20.31
CA ALA A 383 3.93 51.07 -19.29
C ALA A 383 2.72 50.81 -18.36
N GLY A 384 2.77 51.07 -17.05
CA GLY A 384 3.80 51.69 -16.20
C GLY A 384 3.39 51.63 -14.71
N ARG A 385 4.38 51.73 -13.81
CA ARG A 385 4.21 52.03 -12.37
C ARG A 385 3.96 53.55 -12.18
N PRO A 386 3.46 54.03 -11.02
CA PRO A 386 4.25 54.26 -9.78
C PRO A 386 3.43 53.81 -8.53
N GLY A 387 3.90 53.74 -7.28
CA GLY A 387 5.06 54.29 -6.58
C GLY A 387 4.62 54.54 -5.11
N ASP A 388 5.56 54.40 -4.18
CA ASP A 388 5.56 54.83 -2.76
C ASP A 388 4.59 54.16 -1.76
N GLY A 389 4.99 53.83 -0.53
CA GLY A 389 6.27 54.00 0.16
C GLY A 389 6.08 53.94 1.69
N ARG A 390 7.03 53.27 2.38
CA ARG A 390 7.43 53.44 3.80
C ARG A 390 6.39 53.07 4.89
N ALA A 391 6.73 52.70 6.11
CA ALA A 391 7.93 52.19 6.80
C ALA A 391 7.51 51.90 8.27
N GLY A 392 8.22 50.99 8.94
CA GLY A 392 8.18 50.78 10.40
C GLY A 392 8.05 49.29 10.75
N GLY A 393 8.97 48.60 11.43
CA GLY A 393 10.16 49.01 12.18
C GLY A 393 10.10 48.41 13.59
N ALA A 394 11.01 47.48 13.90
CA ALA A 394 11.28 46.82 15.21
C ALA A 394 10.19 45.84 15.71
N GLU A 395 10.49 44.65 16.26
CA GLU A 395 11.47 44.35 17.31
C GLU A 395 12.18 42.99 17.13
N ARG A 396 13.49 42.99 17.46
CA ARG A 396 14.31 41.83 17.80
C ARG A 396 14.81 42.00 19.22
N ARG A 397 14.77 40.91 19.99
CA ARG A 397 15.66 40.44 21.09
C ARG A 397 14.75 39.75 22.11
N ALA A 398 15.09 38.71 22.83
CA ALA A 398 16.22 37.79 22.94
C ALA A 398 15.87 36.93 24.17
N ARG A 399 16.28 35.66 24.21
CA ARG A 399 16.85 35.02 25.44
C ARG A 399 17.21 33.55 25.17
N ARG A 400 18.51 33.31 25.07
CA ARG A 400 19.18 32.04 25.40
C ARG A 400 20.15 32.33 26.54
N ARG A 401 20.08 31.56 27.62
CA ARG A 401 21.16 31.03 28.49
C ARG A 401 20.50 30.43 29.74
N MET A 402 20.52 29.11 29.86
CA MET A 402 21.47 28.29 30.64
C MET A 402 21.14 28.19 32.14
N GLY A 403 20.87 26.96 32.58
CA GLY A 403 20.79 26.53 33.97
C GLY A 403 20.73 25.00 34.03
N ARG A 404 21.90 24.36 34.09
CA ARG A 404 22.08 22.94 34.46
C ARG A 404 21.85 22.78 35.98
N GLY A 405 21.33 21.64 36.43
CA GLY A 405 21.60 21.21 37.82
C GLY A 405 20.64 20.22 38.47
N SER A 406 20.94 18.94 38.31
CA SER A 406 20.77 17.86 39.31
C SER A 406 19.36 17.33 39.65
N ARG A 407 19.14 16.04 39.37
CA ARG A 407 19.10 14.98 40.40
C ARG A 407 19.15 13.59 39.76
N ARG A 408 20.20 12.84 40.11
CA ARG A 408 20.38 11.39 39.92
C ARG A 408 19.76 10.64 41.10
N ARG A 409 19.30 9.41 40.85
CA ARG A 409 19.31 8.15 41.66
C ARG A 409 18.19 7.27 41.06
N ALA A 410 18.39 6.19 40.28
CA ALA A 410 19.29 5.04 40.31
C ALA A 410 19.10 4.12 41.55
N ASP A 411 18.43 2.99 41.27
CA ASP A 411 18.57 1.61 41.77
C ASP A 411 18.76 1.30 43.26
N ALA A 412 17.90 0.42 43.78
CA ALA A 412 18.25 -0.95 44.22
C ALA A 412 17.17 -1.56 45.14
N ARG A 413 16.69 -2.78 44.82
CA ARG A 413 17.00 -4.01 45.61
C ARG A 413 16.21 -5.24 45.14
N LEU A 414 16.98 -6.28 44.85
CA LEU A 414 16.61 -7.67 44.62
C LEU A 414 16.29 -8.43 45.92
N GLN A 415 15.48 -9.48 45.76
CA GLN A 415 15.56 -10.84 46.35
C GLN A 415 15.48 -11.06 47.87
N ARG A 416 14.54 -11.96 48.22
CA ARG A 416 14.58 -13.09 49.21
C ARG A 416 13.11 -13.49 49.46
N PHE A 417 12.64 -14.74 49.43
CA PHE A 417 13.16 -16.01 49.91
C PHE A 417 12.51 -17.18 49.13
N ALA A 418 13.28 -18.25 48.91
CA ALA A 418 12.81 -19.57 48.50
C ALA A 418 12.74 -20.50 49.74
N GLY A 419 11.87 -21.50 49.73
CA GLY A 419 12.00 -22.61 50.68
C GLY A 419 10.88 -23.67 50.72
N ARG A 420 11.11 -24.77 49.98
CA ARG A 420 10.89 -26.22 50.30
C ARG A 420 9.48 -26.71 50.71
N ARG A 421 8.82 -27.63 49.98
CA ARG A 421 9.02 -29.09 49.70
C ARG A 421 8.59 -30.08 50.80
N ARG A 422 7.92 -31.16 50.34
CA ARG A 422 7.59 -32.50 50.92
C ARG A 422 6.20 -32.60 51.58
N GLY A 423 5.39 -33.64 51.37
CA GLY A 423 5.52 -34.89 50.62
C GLY A 423 4.16 -35.61 50.48
N GLY A 424 4.09 -36.62 49.61
CA GLY A 424 2.98 -37.59 49.57
C GLY A 424 3.02 -38.56 50.74
N PRO A 425 2.00 -39.43 50.90
CA PRO A 425 1.97 -40.64 50.08
C PRO A 425 0.58 -41.11 49.61
N ALA A 426 0.61 -42.09 48.71
CA ALA A 426 -0.51 -42.81 48.11
C ALA A 426 -1.05 -43.94 49.00
N LEU A 427 -2.31 -44.34 48.82
CA LEU A 427 -2.75 -45.74 48.98
C LEU A 427 -4.16 -46.01 48.36
N ARG A 428 -4.13 -46.92 47.38
CA ARG A 428 -5.05 -48.02 46.98
C ARG A 428 -6.58 -47.85 46.89
N ARG A 429 -7.06 -48.53 45.83
CA ARG A 429 -8.42 -48.86 45.39
C ARG A 429 -9.17 -49.67 46.45
N ASP A 430 -10.49 -49.48 46.53
CA ASP A 430 -11.48 -50.56 46.45
C ASP A 430 -12.88 -49.99 46.11
N HIS A 431 -13.60 -50.69 45.24
CA HIS A 431 -15.03 -50.51 44.99
C HIS A 431 -15.80 -51.47 45.91
N PRO A 432 -16.99 -51.06 46.39
CA PRO A 432 -18.16 -51.84 45.99
C PRO A 432 -19.38 -51.00 45.61
N ALA A 433 -20.31 -51.70 44.97
CA ALA A 433 -21.49 -51.22 44.28
C ALA A 433 -22.70 -50.94 45.20
N ARG A 434 -23.72 -50.31 44.58
CA ARG A 434 -25.12 -50.07 45.01
C ARG A 434 -25.28 -48.93 46.02
N GLY A 435 -26.11 -47.92 45.82
CA GLY A 435 -27.01 -47.57 44.74
C GLY A 435 -27.88 -46.42 45.25
N GLN A 436 -27.98 -45.31 44.54
CA GLN A 436 -29.01 -44.31 44.76
C GLN A 436 -29.33 -43.62 43.44
N ARG A 437 -30.63 -43.55 43.17
CA ARG A 437 -31.28 -43.13 41.93
C ARG A 437 -30.81 -41.73 41.49
N GLN A 438 -30.27 -41.62 40.29
CA GLN A 438 -30.21 -40.37 39.55
C GLN A 438 -31.31 -40.34 38.49
N VAL A 439 -32.06 -39.24 38.52
CA VAL A 439 -33.05 -38.81 37.54
C VAL A 439 -32.42 -38.82 36.13
N PRO A 440 -33.13 -39.26 35.08
CA PRO A 440 -32.55 -39.33 33.75
C PRO A 440 -32.30 -37.91 33.20
N LEU A 441 -31.03 -37.57 33.00
CA LEU A 441 -30.65 -36.39 32.23
C LEU A 441 -30.98 -36.67 30.76
N LEU A 442 -31.86 -35.87 30.18
CA LEU A 442 -32.24 -35.92 28.77
C LEU A 442 -31.02 -36.04 27.85
N ASP A 443 -31.01 -37.10 27.04
CA ASP A 443 -30.05 -37.32 25.97
C ASP A 443 -30.40 -36.37 24.80
N LEU A 444 -29.81 -35.16 24.80
CA LEU A 444 -30.00 -34.20 23.71
C LEU A 444 -29.12 -34.59 22.51
N PRO A 445 -29.68 -34.79 21.30
CA PRO A 445 -28.93 -35.04 20.08
C PRO A 445 -28.25 -33.74 19.60
N GLY A 446 -27.15 -33.37 20.27
CA GLY A 446 -26.41 -32.14 19.99
C GLY A 446 -24.98 -32.14 20.54
N ALA A 447 -24.73 -32.84 21.66
CA ALA A 447 -23.42 -32.87 22.30
C ALA A 447 -22.32 -33.53 21.42
N ARG A 448 -22.67 -34.59 20.67
CA ARG A 448 -21.74 -35.24 19.72
C ARG A 448 -21.46 -34.39 18.45
N ARG A 449 -22.30 -33.39 18.15
CA ARG A 449 -22.08 -32.42 17.07
C ARG A 449 -21.17 -31.27 17.52
N ALA A 450 -21.27 -30.86 18.78
CA ALA A 450 -20.39 -29.87 19.40
C ALA A 450 -18.94 -30.36 19.51
N GLU A 451 -18.69 -31.61 19.90
CA GLU A 451 -17.33 -32.18 19.95
C GLU A 451 -16.67 -32.33 18.57
N ARG A 452 -17.46 -32.64 17.52
CA ARG A 452 -17.00 -32.64 16.11
C ARG A 452 -16.73 -31.21 15.60
N GLY A 453 -17.55 -30.23 16.00
CA GLY A 453 -17.34 -28.81 15.68
C GLY A 453 -16.09 -28.24 16.34
N VAL A 454 -15.81 -28.62 17.59
CA VAL A 454 -14.60 -28.21 18.33
C VAL A 454 -13.34 -28.86 17.74
N THR A 455 -13.40 -30.12 17.29
CA THR A 455 -12.26 -30.77 16.61
C THR A 455 -12.01 -30.26 15.20
N VAL A 456 -13.05 -29.87 14.45
CA VAL A 456 -12.90 -29.18 13.15
C VAL A 456 -12.35 -27.77 13.34
N GLY A 457 -12.86 -27.01 14.32
CA GLY A 457 -12.34 -25.69 14.68
C GLY A 457 -10.88 -25.73 15.11
N ARG A 458 -10.48 -26.73 15.90
CA ARG A 458 -9.09 -26.95 16.32
C ARG A 458 -8.18 -27.36 15.15
N ARG A 459 -8.70 -28.12 14.17
CA ARG A 459 -7.99 -28.46 12.91
C ARG A 459 -7.83 -27.25 11.99
N ILE A 460 -8.83 -26.37 11.91
CA ILE A 460 -8.75 -25.11 11.16
C ILE A 460 -7.77 -24.15 11.86
N LEU A 461 -7.77 -24.07 13.19
CA LEU A 461 -6.81 -23.28 13.97
C LEU A 461 -5.38 -23.81 13.84
N LEU A 462 -5.18 -25.13 13.84
CA LEU A 462 -3.85 -25.74 13.57
C LEU A 462 -3.42 -25.56 12.11
N GLY A 463 -4.36 -25.59 11.16
CA GLY A 463 -4.11 -25.27 9.76
C GLY A 463 -3.77 -23.80 9.53
N LEU A 464 -4.42 -22.88 10.26
CA LEU A 464 -4.12 -21.44 10.27
C LEU A 464 -2.81 -21.15 11.01
N ALA A 465 -2.52 -21.81 12.13
CA ALA A 465 -1.26 -21.67 12.85
C ALA A 465 -0.10 -22.23 12.03
N ALA A 466 -0.30 -23.37 11.35
CA ALA A 466 0.62 -23.86 10.34
C ALA A 466 0.75 -22.82 9.22
N ALA A 467 -0.33 -22.35 8.60
CA ALA A 467 -0.27 -21.31 7.57
C ALA A 467 0.41 -20.01 8.03
N VAL A 468 0.28 -19.59 9.29
CA VAL A 468 0.97 -18.43 9.86
C VAL A 468 2.45 -18.71 10.11
N VAL A 469 2.83 -19.93 10.46
CA VAL A 469 4.25 -20.34 10.57
C VAL A 469 4.88 -20.59 9.19
N LEU A 470 4.09 -21.07 8.22
CA LEU A 470 4.47 -21.40 6.84
C LEU A 470 4.52 -20.16 5.94
N LEU A 471 3.58 -19.23 6.09
CA LEU A 471 3.40 -18.02 5.27
C LEU A 471 3.74 -16.74 6.04
N GLY A 472 3.75 -16.74 7.36
CA GLY A 472 4.15 -15.58 8.17
C GLY A 472 5.55 -15.06 7.84
N PRO A 473 6.54 -15.92 7.54
CA PRO A 473 7.83 -15.46 7.04
C PRO A 473 7.77 -14.78 5.64
N PHE A 474 6.74 -15.05 4.84
CA PHE A 474 6.49 -14.40 3.54
C PHE A 474 5.66 -13.11 3.65
N VAL A 475 5.09 -12.81 4.83
CA VAL A 475 4.16 -11.69 5.05
C VAL A 475 4.70 -10.70 6.10
N VAL A 476 5.65 -11.11 6.94
CA VAL A 476 6.26 -10.27 7.97
C VAL A 476 7.67 -9.86 7.51
N PRO A 477 7.94 -8.57 7.24
CA PRO A 477 9.30 -8.12 7.00
C PRO A 477 10.14 -8.40 8.25
N VAL A 478 11.26 -9.08 8.07
CA VAL A 478 12.27 -9.26 9.10
C VAL A 478 12.72 -7.86 9.53
N PRO A 479 12.52 -7.46 10.81
CA PRO A 479 12.95 -6.13 11.25
C PRO A 479 14.45 -5.94 10.99
N GLY A 480 14.91 -4.81 10.44
CA GLY A 480 16.32 -4.57 10.07
C GLY A 480 17.36 -4.71 11.21
N ARG A 481 16.91 -4.93 12.45
CA ARG A 481 17.75 -5.39 13.58
C ARG A 481 18.20 -6.86 13.46
N PHE A 482 17.53 -7.70 12.68
CA PHE A 482 17.86 -9.11 12.47
C PHE A 482 18.80 -9.35 11.27
N GLU A 483 18.85 -8.44 10.29
CA GLU A 483 19.86 -8.44 9.22
C GLU A 483 21.30 -8.34 9.76
N ARG A 484 21.45 -7.76 10.96
CA ARG A 484 22.72 -7.60 11.68
C ARG A 484 23.25 -8.89 12.31
N ILE A 485 22.50 -9.99 12.28
CA ILE A 485 22.88 -11.24 12.94
C ILE A 485 23.51 -12.17 11.89
N ALA A 486 24.86 -12.17 11.81
CA ALA A 486 25.61 -13.05 10.91
C ALA A 486 25.19 -14.53 11.04
N ALA A 487 24.84 -14.98 12.26
CA ALA A 487 24.34 -16.33 12.52
C ALA A 487 23.01 -16.67 11.80
N LEU A 488 22.16 -15.69 11.46
CA LEU A 488 20.93 -15.90 10.69
C LEU A 488 21.20 -16.12 9.20
N ARG A 489 22.22 -15.47 8.63
CA ARG A 489 22.70 -15.76 7.25
C ARG A 489 23.38 -17.13 7.14
N SER A 490 24.04 -17.56 8.23
CA SER A 490 24.72 -18.86 8.32
C SER A 490 23.78 -20.01 8.71
N LEU A 491 22.54 -19.71 9.13
CA LEU A 491 21.56 -20.68 9.59
C LEU A 491 21.12 -21.63 8.47
N GLY A 492 21.16 -21.18 7.21
CA GLY A 492 20.97 -22.04 6.04
C GLY A 492 21.90 -23.24 6.07
N VAL A 493 23.21 -23.01 6.21
CA VAL A 493 24.26 -24.04 6.24
C VAL A 493 24.00 -25.14 7.28
N VAL A 494 23.34 -24.81 8.40
CA VAL A 494 23.02 -25.74 9.50
C VAL A 494 21.63 -26.38 9.36
N ALA A 495 20.71 -25.73 8.64
CA ALA A 495 19.30 -26.13 8.56
C ALA A 495 18.99 -27.16 7.46
N HIS A 496 19.82 -27.29 6.42
CA HIS A 496 19.48 -28.03 5.19
C HIS A 496 19.30 -29.55 5.37
N TRP A 497 19.62 -30.13 6.54
CA TRP A 497 19.56 -31.58 6.71
C TRP A 497 18.76 -32.01 7.94
N GLY A 498 19.03 -31.42 9.10
CA GLY A 498 18.36 -31.78 10.36
C GLY A 498 16.90 -31.34 10.43
N LEU A 499 16.57 -30.18 9.83
CA LEU A 499 15.22 -29.62 9.88
C LEU A 499 14.23 -30.40 9.00
N PRO A 500 14.51 -30.68 7.70
CA PRO A 500 13.64 -31.53 6.88
C PRO A 500 13.47 -32.94 7.46
N LEU A 501 14.56 -33.53 7.98
CA LEU A 501 14.57 -34.85 8.62
C LEU A 501 13.64 -34.88 9.84
N ALA A 502 13.84 -34.00 10.82
CA ALA A 502 13.06 -33.94 12.04
C ALA A 502 11.59 -33.63 11.79
N PHE A 503 11.32 -32.71 10.85
CA PHE A 503 9.96 -32.30 10.52
C PHE A 503 9.18 -33.40 9.81
N THR A 504 9.80 -34.12 8.86
CA THR A 504 9.18 -35.28 8.19
C THR A 504 8.79 -36.36 9.21
N LEU A 505 9.68 -36.67 10.15
CA LEU A 505 9.44 -37.67 11.19
C LEU A 505 8.35 -37.24 12.17
N LEU A 506 8.33 -35.95 12.55
CA LEU A 506 7.32 -35.37 13.44
C LEU A 506 5.92 -35.36 12.80
N LEU A 507 5.80 -34.93 11.55
CA LEU A 507 4.54 -34.94 10.81
C LEU A 507 3.99 -36.36 10.64
N TRP A 508 4.86 -37.32 10.31
CA TRP A 508 4.47 -38.72 10.21
C TRP A 508 3.99 -39.28 11.56
N SER A 509 4.60 -38.87 12.67
CA SER A 509 4.25 -39.36 14.01
C SER A 509 2.86 -38.90 14.48
N ARG A 510 2.30 -37.81 13.92
CA ARG A 510 1.05 -37.19 14.38
C ARG A 510 -0.14 -37.45 13.46
N GLY A 511 -1.12 -38.20 14.00
CA GLY A 511 -2.53 -38.15 13.62
C GLY A 511 -2.83 -38.20 12.12
N PRO A 512 -3.39 -37.14 11.51
CA PRO A 512 -4.04 -37.19 10.19
C PRO A 512 -3.13 -37.56 9.01
N LEU A 513 -1.80 -37.55 9.18
CA LEU A 513 -0.82 -37.99 8.19
C LEU A 513 -0.26 -39.40 8.45
N ARG A 514 -0.67 -40.08 9.55
CA ARG A 514 -0.30 -41.48 9.79
C ARG A 514 -0.75 -42.35 8.62
N GLY A 515 0.22 -42.90 7.90
CA GLY A 515 -0.02 -43.72 6.71
C GLY A 515 0.22 -43.01 5.37
N ARG A 516 0.47 -41.70 5.35
CA ARG A 516 0.75 -40.91 4.13
C ARG A 516 2.15 -40.29 4.17
N LEU A 517 3.17 -41.15 4.23
CA LEU A 517 4.59 -40.74 4.20
C LEU A 517 4.94 -39.80 3.03
N PRO A 518 4.44 -39.99 1.79
CA PRO A 518 4.73 -39.07 0.69
C PRO A 518 4.23 -37.64 0.94
N ALA A 519 3.07 -37.49 1.59
CA ALA A 519 2.52 -36.16 1.92
C ALA A 519 3.35 -35.46 3.01
N ALA A 520 3.85 -36.21 3.99
CA ALA A 520 4.73 -35.67 5.03
C ALA A 520 6.09 -35.23 4.44
N ALA A 521 6.65 -36.02 3.52
CA ALA A 521 7.90 -35.72 2.83
C ALA A 521 7.77 -34.49 1.92
N ALA A 522 6.70 -34.41 1.11
CA ALA A 522 6.45 -33.27 0.23
C ALA A 522 6.24 -31.98 1.03
N LEU A 523 5.50 -32.06 2.15
CA LEU A 523 5.27 -30.89 3.00
C LEU A 523 6.55 -30.42 3.71
N ALA A 524 7.41 -31.35 4.15
CA ALA A 524 8.69 -31.01 4.75
C ALA A 524 9.66 -30.36 3.75
N TRP A 525 9.70 -30.86 2.51
CA TRP A 525 10.55 -30.31 1.44
C TRP A 525 10.09 -28.91 1.00
N LEU A 526 8.79 -28.71 0.81
CA LEU A 526 8.23 -27.38 0.48
C LEU A 526 8.53 -26.34 1.57
N LEU A 527 8.63 -26.80 2.81
CA LEU A 527 8.93 -25.97 3.96
C LEU A 527 10.37 -25.51 4.02
N THR A 528 11.31 -26.41 3.77
CA THR A 528 12.74 -26.09 3.79
C THR A 528 13.13 -25.30 2.53
N ALA A 529 12.51 -25.58 1.38
CA ALA A 529 12.56 -24.71 0.21
C ALA A 529 12.01 -23.30 0.51
N GLY A 530 11.01 -23.18 1.39
CA GLY A 530 10.55 -21.91 1.92
C GLY A 530 11.59 -21.17 2.76
N CYS A 531 12.41 -21.90 3.54
CA CYS A 531 13.54 -21.32 4.28
C CYS A 531 14.62 -20.75 3.35
N GLU A 532 14.85 -21.34 2.18
CA GLU A 532 15.77 -20.82 1.16
C GLU A 532 15.27 -19.50 0.55
N LEU A 533 13.96 -19.43 0.29
CA LEU A 533 13.33 -18.18 -0.14
C LEU A 533 13.48 -17.09 0.92
N LEU A 534 13.42 -17.43 2.22
CA LEU A 534 13.63 -16.50 3.32
C LEU A 534 15.07 -15.97 3.42
N GLN A 535 16.05 -16.82 3.14
CA GLN A 535 17.46 -16.41 3.09
C GLN A 535 17.71 -15.44 1.93
N GLY A 536 16.99 -15.59 0.82
CA GLY A 536 16.94 -14.61 -0.27
C GLY A 536 16.60 -13.19 0.20
N PHE A 537 15.67 -13.05 1.16
CA PHE A 537 15.29 -11.75 1.73
C PHE A 537 16.33 -11.14 2.68
N VAL A 538 17.29 -11.94 3.19
CA VAL A 538 18.41 -11.44 4.01
C VAL A 538 19.68 -11.31 3.14
N GLY A 539 19.56 -11.39 1.81
CA GLY A 539 20.64 -11.20 0.85
C GLY A 539 21.58 -12.39 0.70
N ARG A 540 21.07 -13.63 0.83
CA ARG A 540 21.78 -14.85 0.41
C ARG A 540 21.04 -15.48 -0.77
N HIS A 541 21.73 -15.66 -1.90
CA HIS A 541 21.14 -16.28 -3.07
C HIS A 541 20.99 -17.80 -2.89
N PRO A 542 19.79 -18.38 -3.14
CA PRO A 542 19.58 -19.82 -3.03
C PRO A 542 20.36 -20.57 -4.12
N ARG A 543 21.11 -21.60 -3.74
CA ARG A 543 21.91 -22.41 -4.67
C ARG A 543 21.23 -23.75 -4.94
N TRP A 544 21.45 -24.32 -6.12
CA TRP A 544 21.01 -25.69 -6.44
C TRP A 544 21.57 -26.74 -5.46
N GLN A 545 22.73 -26.47 -4.86
CA GLN A 545 23.33 -27.28 -3.82
C GLN A 545 22.45 -27.33 -2.55
N ASP A 546 21.85 -26.21 -2.15
CA ASP A 546 20.99 -26.12 -0.96
C ASP A 546 19.74 -27.01 -1.11
N ALA A 547 19.10 -26.95 -2.29
CA ALA A 547 17.96 -27.81 -2.63
C ALA A 547 18.30 -29.31 -2.65
N GLY A 548 19.52 -29.66 -3.08
CA GLY A 548 20.01 -31.04 -3.07
C GLY A 548 20.20 -31.59 -1.65
N VAL A 549 20.67 -30.75 -0.72
CA VAL A 549 20.88 -31.13 0.68
C VAL A 549 19.54 -31.31 1.41
N ASP A 550 18.59 -30.41 1.18
CA ASP A 550 17.21 -30.54 1.68
C ASP A 550 16.54 -31.86 1.22
N LEU A 551 16.70 -32.19 -0.06
CA LEU A 551 16.18 -33.42 -0.63
C LEU A 551 16.81 -34.66 0.01
N ALA A 552 18.12 -34.61 0.30
CA ALA A 552 18.82 -35.68 0.99
C ALA A 552 18.29 -35.89 2.42
N GLY A 553 18.00 -34.81 3.17
CA GLY A 553 17.42 -34.91 4.51
C GLY A 553 16.02 -35.56 4.51
N VAL A 554 15.19 -35.21 3.53
CA VAL A 554 13.85 -35.82 3.32
C VAL A 554 13.98 -37.29 2.90
N ALA A 555 14.89 -37.60 1.98
CA ALA A 555 15.14 -38.96 1.51
C ALA A 555 15.59 -39.88 2.66
N THR A 556 16.44 -39.40 3.57
CA THR A 556 16.84 -40.15 4.76
C THR A 556 15.67 -40.40 5.71
N ALA A 557 14.80 -39.40 5.95
CA ALA A 557 13.61 -39.60 6.80
C ALA A 557 12.67 -40.66 6.21
N VAL A 558 12.41 -40.60 4.90
CA VAL A 558 11.59 -41.58 4.18
C VAL A 558 12.22 -42.96 4.25
N GLY A 559 13.52 -43.07 3.97
CA GLY A 559 14.29 -44.30 4.06
C GLY A 559 14.22 -44.94 5.45
N TRP A 560 14.34 -44.14 6.51
CA TRP A 560 14.21 -44.60 7.90
C TRP A 560 12.81 -45.17 8.20
N VAL A 561 11.75 -44.48 7.79
CA VAL A 561 10.36 -44.93 8.01
C VAL A 561 10.08 -46.24 7.25
N LEU A 562 10.55 -46.35 6.01
CA LEU A 562 10.41 -47.57 5.20
C LEU A 562 11.24 -48.73 5.75
N ALA A 563 12.47 -48.47 6.19
CA ALA A 563 13.34 -49.46 6.80
C ALA A 563 12.76 -49.99 8.12
N ARG A 564 12.14 -49.13 8.95
CA ARG A 564 11.46 -49.54 10.19
C ARG A 564 10.32 -50.55 9.95
N ARG A 565 9.74 -50.58 8.74
CA ARG A 565 8.71 -51.56 8.34
C ARG A 565 9.29 -52.90 7.85
N ARG A 566 10.58 -52.95 7.47
CA ARG A 566 11.25 -54.15 6.93
C ARG A 566 12.38 -54.71 7.81
N GLY A 567 12.85 -53.98 8.83
CA GLY A 567 13.84 -54.45 9.81
C GLY A 567 14.68 -53.33 10.43
N ARG A 568 15.01 -53.44 11.73
CA ARG A 568 15.67 -52.36 12.50
C ARG A 568 17.09 -52.00 12.04
N ARG A 569 17.86 -52.95 11.47
CA ARG A 569 19.27 -52.74 11.10
C ARG A 569 19.48 -51.73 9.96
N LEU A 570 18.63 -51.77 8.92
CA LEU A 570 18.70 -50.84 7.79
C LEU A 570 18.36 -49.39 8.21
N ALA A 571 17.45 -49.23 9.18
CA ALA A 571 17.07 -47.92 9.69
C ALA A 571 18.22 -47.25 10.46
N TYR A 572 19.04 -48.02 11.19
CA TYR A 572 20.23 -47.48 11.87
C TYR A 572 21.33 -47.08 10.88
N ALA A 573 21.58 -47.86 9.83
CA ALA A 573 22.58 -47.54 8.81
C ALA A 573 22.29 -46.20 8.10
N LEU A 574 21.02 -45.93 7.77
CA LEU A 574 20.60 -44.67 7.13
C LEU A 574 20.73 -43.45 8.06
N VAL A 575 20.54 -43.63 9.38
CA VAL A 575 20.75 -42.56 10.37
C VAL A 575 22.24 -42.27 10.53
N VAL A 576 23.09 -43.29 10.59
CA VAL A 576 24.54 -43.13 10.70
C VAL A 576 25.12 -42.43 9.47
N LEU A 577 24.71 -42.85 8.26
CA LEU A 577 25.12 -42.20 7.02
C LEU A 577 24.73 -40.71 7.01
N GLY A 578 23.57 -40.40 7.57
CA GLY A 578 23.10 -39.05 7.68
C GLY A 578 23.87 -38.15 8.64
N PHE A 579 24.20 -38.66 9.82
CA PHE A 579 25.04 -37.96 10.77
C PHE A 579 26.49 -37.80 10.29
N ALA A 580 26.98 -38.67 9.39
CA ALA A 580 28.32 -38.58 8.81
C ALA A 580 28.51 -37.41 7.81
N VAL A 581 27.42 -36.86 7.24
CA VAL A 581 27.49 -35.73 6.29
C VAL A 581 27.55 -34.36 7.00
N VAL A 582 27.04 -34.28 8.23
CA VAL A 582 27.01 -33.04 9.04
C VAL A 582 28.39 -32.43 9.31
N PRO A 583 29.44 -33.20 9.66
CA PRO A 583 30.80 -32.67 9.86
C PRO A 583 31.41 -32.06 8.59
N PHE A 584 31.09 -32.60 7.41
CA PHE A 584 31.60 -32.09 6.12
C PHE A 584 31.03 -30.69 5.81
N GLN A 585 29.74 -30.48 6.11
CA GLN A 585 29.06 -29.18 5.93
C GLN A 585 29.52 -28.13 6.95
N LEU A 586 29.89 -28.54 8.16
CA LEU A 586 30.39 -27.64 9.21
C LEU A 586 31.87 -27.25 9.03
N ARG A 587 32.59 -27.80 8.05
CA ARG A 587 34.02 -27.52 7.81
C ARG A 587 34.30 -26.07 7.38
N GLU A 588 33.38 -25.45 6.66
CA GLU A 588 33.56 -24.10 6.10
C GLU A 588 33.11 -22.96 7.06
N MET A 589 32.31 -23.31 8.08
CA MET A 589 31.77 -22.38 9.09
C MET A 589 32.85 -21.59 9.85
N PRO A 590 33.95 -22.21 10.33
CA PRO A 590 35.03 -21.51 11.01
C PRO A 590 35.71 -20.46 10.11
N GLY A 591 35.97 -20.79 8.83
CA GLY A 591 36.61 -19.89 7.87
C GLY A 591 35.76 -18.65 7.54
N PHE A 592 34.44 -18.83 7.50
CA PHE A 592 33.47 -17.75 7.29
C PHE A 592 33.37 -16.80 8.50
N LEU A 593 33.23 -17.36 9.72
CA LEU A 593 33.18 -16.57 10.95
C LEU A 593 34.47 -15.77 11.18
N LEU A 594 35.63 -16.38 10.88
CA LEU A 594 36.93 -15.70 10.95
C LEU A 594 37.03 -14.59 9.88
N GLY A 595 36.56 -14.85 8.66
CA GLY A 595 36.55 -13.87 7.57
C GLY A 595 35.70 -12.63 7.87
N SER A 596 34.50 -12.81 8.40
CA SER A 596 33.63 -11.68 8.80
C SER A 596 34.22 -10.81 9.91
N ARG A 597 34.96 -11.41 10.85
CA ARG A 597 35.67 -10.68 11.92
C ARG A 597 36.88 -9.94 11.38
N LEU A 598 37.64 -10.55 10.47
CA LEU A 598 38.82 -9.92 9.85
C LEU A 598 38.42 -8.77 8.90
N ALA A 599 37.32 -8.89 8.15
CA ALA A 599 36.80 -7.83 7.31
C ALA A 599 36.36 -6.60 8.13
N ALA A 600 35.69 -6.81 9.27
CA ALA A 600 35.35 -5.72 10.19
C ALA A 600 36.58 -5.05 10.84
N GLN A 601 37.72 -5.74 10.89
CA GLN A 601 38.99 -5.21 11.40
C GLN A 601 39.80 -4.45 10.34
N ARG A 602 39.51 -4.61 9.04
CA ARG A 602 40.21 -3.92 7.93
C ARG A 602 39.56 -2.60 7.48
N PHE A 603 38.36 -2.28 7.99
CA PHE A 603 37.73 -0.97 7.78
C PHE A 603 38.61 0.13 8.41
N PRO A 604 39.03 1.17 7.67
CA PRO A 604 38.31 1.84 6.58
C PRO A 604 38.64 1.46 5.12
N LEU A 605 39.49 0.46 4.88
CA LEU A 605 39.74 -0.01 3.51
C LEU A 605 38.48 -0.71 2.98
N LEU A 606 37.91 -0.20 1.89
CA LEU A 606 36.69 -0.73 1.29
C LEU A 606 37.00 -1.80 0.25
N ALA A 607 38.00 -1.57 -0.62
CA ALA A 607 38.51 -2.55 -1.56
C ALA A 607 39.87 -2.13 -2.17
N ASP A 608 40.83 -3.05 -2.19
CA ASP A 608 42.10 -2.99 -2.93
C ASP A 608 42.23 -4.12 -3.98
N PHE A 609 41.17 -4.94 -4.12
CA PHE A 609 41.04 -6.04 -5.09
C PHE A 609 42.08 -7.17 -4.98
N GLU A 610 42.89 -7.20 -3.92
CA GLU A 610 43.97 -8.16 -3.79
C GLU A 610 43.52 -9.55 -3.31
N THR A 611 42.34 -9.66 -2.67
CA THR A 611 41.79 -10.94 -2.22
C THR A 611 40.50 -11.34 -2.93
N ASP A 612 40.33 -12.65 -3.17
CA ASP A 612 39.11 -13.19 -3.77
C ASP A 612 37.84 -12.91 -2.94
N ARG A 613 38.01 -12.58 -1.64
CA ARG A 613 36.91 -12.15 -0.76
C ARG A 613 36.46 -10.72 -1.02
N GLU A 614 37.36 -9.80 -1.34
CA GLU A 614 37.00 -8.44 -1.79
C GLU A 614 36.34 -8.49 -3.16
N ILE A 615 36.82 -9.38 -4.05
CA ILE A 615 36.20 -9.62 -5.36
C ILE A 615 34.79 -10.21 -5.20
N ALA A 616 34.58 -11.11 -4.23
CA ALA A 616 33.26 -11.66 -3.94
C ALA A 616 32.21 -10.62 -3.48
N LEU A 617 32.63 -9.46 -2.94
CA LEU A 617 31.72 -8.35 -2.63
C LEU A 617 31.13 -7.70 -3.90
N LEU A 618 31.76 -7.92 -5.05
CA LEU A 618 31.32 -7.42 -6.36
C LEU A 618 30.40 -8.43 -7.10
N ASP A 619 30.31 -9.67 -6.62
CA ASP A 619 29.74 -10.82 -7.33
C ASP A 619 28.19 -10.83 -7.35
N ASP A 620 27.54 -10.25 -6.33
CA ASP A 620 26.07 -10.22 -6.21
C ASP A 620 25.39 -9.08 -7.02
N ASN A 621 26.11 -8.30 -7.85
CA ASN A 621 25.54 -7.15 -8.59
C ASN A 621 26.00 -6.99 -10.06
N PHE A 622 26.29 -8.08 -10.76
CA PHE A 622 26.27 -8.07 -12.22
C PHE A 622 24.82 -7.95 -12.73
N ASP A 623 24.24 -6.74 -12.70
CA ASP A 623 23.06 -6.45 -13.52
C ASP A 623 23.53 -6.17 -14.96
N GLN A 624 22.71 -6.60 -15.93
CA GLN A 624 23.14 -7.04 -17.27
C GLN A 624 23.56 -5.92 -18.24
N GLY A 625 24.74 -5.35 -18.05
CA GLY A 625 25.46 -4.55 -19.05
C GLY A 625 26.95 -4.90 -18.98
N GLY A 626 27.44 -5.73 -19.90
CA GLY A 626 28.84 -6.14 -19.94
C GLY A 626 29.76 -4.92 -20.00
N GLY A 627 30.85 -4.93 -19.24
CA GLY A 627 31.78 -3.80 -19.24
C GLY A 627 32.78 -3.73 -18.08
N PHE A 628 32.79 -4.65 -17.11
CA PHE A 628 33.76 -4.59 -16.01
C PHE A 628 34.33 -5.95 -15.61
N TRP A 629 35.57 -5.97 -15.13
CA TRP A 629 36.26 -7.15 -14.63
C TRP A 629 37.43 -6.78 -13.72
N VAL A 630 37.79 -7.68 -12.80
CA VAL A 630 39.04 -7.55 -12.06
C VAL A 630 40.16 -8.14 -12.93
N GLY A 631 41.10 -7.28 -13.30
CA GLY A 631 42.27 -7.63 -14.09
C GLY A 631 43.55 -7.33 -13.33
N ARG A 632 44.69 -7.37 -14.02
CA ARG A 632 45.96 -6.89 -13.47
C ARG A 632 46.39 -5.63 -14.18
N ASP A 633 46.92 -4.68 -13.43
CA ASP A 633 47.63 -3.57 -14.03
C ASP A 633 48.87 -4.10 -14.76
N ALA A 634 49.07 -3.64 -16.00
CA ALA A 634 50.21 -4.04 -16.83
C ALA A 634 51.55 -3.48 -16.31
N THR A 635 51.53 -2.40 -15.51
CA THR A 635 52.74 -1.76 -14.99
C THR A 635 53.13 -2.28 -13.60
N SER A 636 52.19 -2.33 -12.65
CA SER A 636 52.46 -2.76 -11.26
C SER A 636 52.24 -4.25 -11.01
N GLY A 637 51.43 -4.93 -11.84
CA GLY A 637 51.00 -6.31 -11.61
C GLY A 637 49.91 -6.48 -10.53
N SER A 638 49.55 -5.40 -9.83
CA SER A 638 48.47 -5.36 -8.83
C SER A 638 47.11 -5.68 -9.47
N ARG A 639 46.19 -6.21 -8.67
CA ARG A 639 44.82 -6.45 -9.13
C ARG A 639 44.07 -5.12 -9.16
N VAL A 640 43.38 -4.85 -10.26
CA VAL A 640 42.64 -3.59 -10.44
C VAL A 640 41.26 -3.87 -11.01
N LEU A 641 40.30 -3.03 -10.67
CA LEU A 641 38.97 -3.07 -11.26
C LEU A 641 38.98 -2.29 -12.57
N ASN A 642 38.66 -2.97 -13.68
CA ASN A 642 38.55 -2.36 -15.01
C ASN A 642 37.09 -2.04 -15.30
N LEU A 643 36.85 -0.84 -15.82
CA LEU A 643 35.57 -0.33 -16.31
C LEU A 643 35.74 0.07 -17.78
N ARG A 644 35.11 -0.67 -18.67
CA ARG A 644 35.05 -0.41 -20.11
C ARG A 644 33.76 0.33 -20.46
N GLY A 645 33.87 1.35 -21.30
CA GLY A 645 32.74 1.98 -21.97
C GLY A 645 32.95 1.96 -23.47
N GLU A 646 31.93 1.54 -24.21
CA GLU A 646 31.93 1.50 -25.67
C GLU A 646 31.21 2.74 -26.26
N SER A 647 31.51 3.06 -27.52
CA SER A 647 30.90 4.20 -28.19
C SER A 647 29.37 4.06 -28.28
N GLY A 648 28.64 5.07 -27.81
CA GLY A 648 27.18 5.10 -27.83
C GLY A 648 26.50 4.50 -26.59
N GLU A 649 27.25 3.89 -25.67
CA GLU A 649 26.70 3.42 -24.39
C GLU A 649 26.29 4.59 -23.47
N ILE A 650 25.18 4.40 -22.76
CA ILE A 650 24.64 5.39 -21.85
C ILE A 650 25.04 5.00 -20.41
N TYR A 651 26.06 5.66 -19.89
CA TYR A 651 26.57 5.52 -18.51
C TYR A 651 27.01 4.10 -18.11
N PRO A 652 27.97 3.48 -18.82
CA PRO A 652 28.51 2.17 -18.43
C PRO A 652 29.23 2.26 -17.08
N GLY A 653 29.07 1.25 -16.22
CA GLY A 653 29.58 1.31 -14.84
C GLY A 653 29.35 0.06 -14.00
N VAL A 654 29.70 0.15 -12.72
CA VAL A 654 29.58 -0.90 -11.71
C VAL A 654 28.93 -0.37 -10.44
N VAL A 655 28.13 -1.21 -9.77
CA VAL A 655 27.49 -0.91 -8.49
C VAL A 655 28.07 -1.81 -7.41
N ILE A 656 28.64 -1.20 -6.37
CA ILE A 656 29.18 -1.88 -5.19
C ILE A 656 28.15 -1.79 -4.07
N ARG A 657 27.77 -2.95 -3.51
CA ARG A 657 26.82 -3.07 -2.38
C ARG A 657 27.45 -3.87 -1.25
N GLY A 658 26.77 -3.93 -0.11
CA GLY A 658 27.28 -4.62 1.08
C GLY A 658 28.37 -3.84 1.83
N LEU A 659 28.48 -2.54 1.54
CA LEU A 659 29.34 -1.60 2.25
C LEU A 659 28.82 -1.40 3.68
N PRO A 660 29.68 -1.07 4.66
CA PRO A 660 29.24 -0.61 5.97
C PRO A 660 28.31 0.59 5.82
N ARG A 661 27.17 0.61 6.51
CA ARG A 661 26.13 1.64 6.27
C ARG A 661 26.45 3.02 6.84
N ASP A 662 27.14 3.08 7.97
CA ASP A 662 27.37 4.33 8.69
C ASP A 662 28.73 4.95 8.33
N TRP A 663 28.69 6.00 7.51
CA TRP A 663 29.82 6.81 7.08
C TRP A 663 29.81 8.19 7.77
N SER A 664 28.90 8.44 8.71
CA SER A 664 28.70 9.76 9.33
C SER A 664 29.91 10.30 10.10
N SER A 665 30.79 9.41 10.55
CA SER A 665 32.04 9.75 11.23
C SER A 665 33.22 10.04 10.29
N ARG A 666 33.02 9.89 8.98
CA ARG A 666 34.06 9.94 7.96
C ARG A 666 34.08 11.28 7.25
N SER A 667 35.24 11.63 6.74
CA SER A 667 35.48 12.90 6.03
C SER A 667 35.47 12.74 4.53
N ALA A 668 36.07 11.66 4.01
CA ALA A 668 36.26 11.52 2.58
C ALA A 668 36.17 10.06 2.14
N LEU A 669 35.70 9.87 0.90
CA LEU A 669 35.91 8.65 0.15
C LEU A 669 37.05 8.91 -0.83
N VAL A 670 38.07 8.05 -0.80
CA VAL A 670 39.30 8.19 -1.59
C VAL A 670 39.52 6.93 -2.41
N PHE A 671 39.95 7.08 -3.66
CA PHE A 671 40.32 5.98 -4.53
C PHE A 671 41.30 6.46 -5.60
N ASP A 672 42.06 5.55 -6.18
CA ASP A 672 42.94 5.85 -7.31
C ASP A 672 42.28 5.43 -8.62
N ALA A 673 42.41 6.27 -9.65
CA ALA A 673 41.84 6.01 -10.95
C ALA A 673 42.72 6.49 -12.11
N ARG A 674 42.65 5.81 -13.26
CA ARG A 674 43.26 6.27 -14.53
C ARG A 674 42.52 5.76 -15.76
N ALA A 675 42.69 6.43 -16.90
CA ALA A 675 42.22 5.98 -18.20
C ALA A 675 43.30 5.15 -18.92
N ALA A 676 43.17 3.82 -18.86
CA ALA A 676 44.16 2.86 -19.35
C ALA A 676 44.21 2.77 -20.90
N SER A 677 43.14 3.15 -21.61
CA SER A 677 43.09 3.11 -23.08
C SER A 677 43.70 4.36 -23.76
N GLY A 678 44.29 5.29 -23.00
CA GLY A 678 44.98 6.48 -23.51
C GLY A 678 44.07 7.67 -23.87
N ALA A 679 42.79 7.44 -24.18
CA ALA A 679 41.81 8.50 -24.35
C ALA A 679 41.33 9.06 -23.00
N PRO A 680 41.18 10.39 -22.84
CA PRO A 680 40.68 10.97 -21.60
C PRO A 680 39.24 10.53 -21.31
N ALA A 681 38.95 10.21 -20.05
CA ALA A 681 37.65 9.70 -19.61
C ALA A 681 37.07 10.58 -18.49
N VAL A 682 35.74 10.61 -18.35
CA VAL A 682 35.09 11.22 -17.18
C VAL A 682 34.41 10.15 -16.35
N LEU A 683 35.00 9.84 -15.20
CA LEU A 683 34.46 8.89 -14.24
C LEU A 683 33.62 9.64 -13.22
N THR A 684 32.39 9.21 -13.00
CA THR A 684 31.52 9.72 -11.93
C THR A 684 31.33 8.65 -10.87
N VAL A 685 31.51 9.05 -9.62
CA VAL A 685 31.12 8.26 -8.45
C VAL A 685 29.82 8.81 -7.89
N ARG A 686 28.87 7.92 -7.62
CA ARG A 686 27.58 8.23 -7.02
C ARG A 686 27.41 7.40 -5.75
N LEU A 687 26.96 8.04 -4.68
CA LEU A 687 26.57 7.39 -3.44
C LEU A 687 25.05 7.45 -3.30
N ASP A 688 24.47 6.32 -2.92
CA ASP A 688 23.07 6.20 -2.59
C ASP A 688 22.89 5.79 -1.14
N ASP A 689 22.04 6.52 -0.42
CA ASP A 689 21.47 6.05 0.83
C ASP A 689 20.31 5.10 0.54
N PHE A 690 19.88 4.34 1.55
CA PHE A 690 18.80 3.36 1.40
C PHE A 690 17.52 3.97 0.80
N LEU A 691 17.28 5.26 1.05
CA LEU A 691 16.11 5.97 0.57
C LEU A 691 16.28 6.51 -0.87
N SER A 692 17.50 6.74 -1.38
CA SER A 692 17.75 7.21 -2.78
C SER A 692 17.93 6.13 -3.80
N ARG A 693 18.00 4.85 -3.41
CA ARG A 693 18.26 3.73 -4.33
C ARG A 693 17.38 3.74 -5.60
N ASN A 694 16.21 4.39 -5.57
CA ASN A 694 15.33 4.60 -6.73
C ASN A 694 14.84 6.06 -6.91
N ASP A 695 15.48 7.04 -6.26
CA ASP A 695 15.15 8.47 -6.34
C ASP A 695 16.17 9.15 -7.30
N PRO A 696 15.84 10.24 -8.01
CA PRO A 696 16.84 11.00 -8.76
C PRO A 696 17.76 11.78 -7.84
N VAL A 697 17.54 11.73 -6.52
CA VAL A 697 18.35 12.42 -5.52
C VAL A 697 19.54 11.58 -5.08
N TRP A 698 20.75 12.01 -5.43
CA TRP A 698 21.99 11.34 -5.03
C TRP A 698 23.10 12.35 -4.74
N VAL A 699 24.21 11.89 -4.18
CA VAL A 699 25.42 12.70 -3.98
C VAL A 699 26.61 12.04 -4.65
N GLY A 700 27.57 12.82 -5.11
CA GLY A 700 28.72 12.28 -5.83
C GLY A 700 29.50 13.34 -6.59
N GLU A 701 30.59 12.91 -7.19
CA GLU A 701 31.53 13.75 -7.92
C GLU A 701 31.99 13.10 -9.23
N SER A 702 32.45 13.95 -10.15
CA SER A 702 32.95 13.53 -11.46
C SER A 702 34.41 13.96 -11.62
N PHE A 703 35.25 13.03 -12.06
CA PHE A 703 36.69 13.19 -12.21
C PHE A 703 37.07 13.02 -13.68
N ARG A 704 37.87 13.96 -14.21
CA ARG A 704 38.49 13.81 -15.53
C ARG A 704 39.80 13.05 -15.38
N LEU A 705 39.92 11.93 -16.06
CA LEU A 705 41.03 11.01 -15.95
C LEU A 705 41.89 11.03 -17.22
N GLY A 706 43.21 11.05 -17.02
CA GLY A 706 44.20 10.83 -18.06
C GLY A 706 44.90 9.46 -17.89
N PRO A 707 45.99 9.20 -18.64
CA PRO A 707 46.71 7.93 -18.58
C PRO A 707 47.50 7.72 -17.27
N GLN A 708 47.69 8.77 -16.47
CA GLN A 708 48.38 8.69 -15.18
C GLN A 708 47.39 8.39 -14.04
N TRP A 709 47.85 7.64 -13.03
CA TRP A 709 47.10 7.41 -11.79
C TRP A 709 46.81 8.74 -11.09
N THR A 710 45.53 8.97 -10.84
CA THR A 710 45.02 10.16 -10.17
C THR A 710 44.31 9.74 -8.90
N ARG A 711 44.74 10.30 -7.77
CA ARG A 711 44.03 10.15 -6.49
C ARG A 711 42.78 11.00 -6.51
N CYS A 712 41.62 10.35 -6.48
CA CYS A 712 40.31 10.98 -6.48
C CYS A 712 39.78 11.06 -5.05
N VAL A 713 39.22 12.21 -4.68
CA VAL A 713 38.74 12.48 -3.31
C VAL A 713 37.33 13.04 -3.40
N VAL A 714 36.38 12.37 -2.75
CA VAL A 714 35.00 12.84 -2.58
C VAL A 714 34.85 13.32 -1.15
N ASP A 715 34.68 14.62 -0.95
CA ASP A 715 34.49 15.20 0.39
C ASP A 715 33.05 14.98 0.87
N LEU A 716 32.88 14.01 1.77
CA LEU A 716 31.57 13.59 2.27
C LEU A 716 30.85 14.70 3.06
N LYS A 717 31.58 15.65 3.65
CA LYS A 717 31.01 16.71 4.49
C LYS A 717 30.45 17.87 3.67
N SER A 718 30.92 18.06 2.45
CA SER A 718 30.47 19.15 1.57
C SER A 718 29.53 18.69 0.45
N LEU A 719 29.24 17.39 0.37
CA LEU A 719 28.32 16.81 -0.61
C LEU A 719 26.94 17.47 -0.57
N GLN A 720 26.52 18.02 -1.71
CA GLN A 720 25.18 18.56 -1.90
C GLN A 720 24.30 17.54 -2.63
N PRO A 721 23.07 17.27 -2.14
CA PRO A 721 22.10 16.45 -2.86
C PRO A 721 21.83 17.02 -4.25
N ARG A 722 21.99 16.20 -5.30
CA ARG A 722 21.63 16.55 -6.68
C ARG A 722 20.29 15.91 -7.01
N GLY A 723 19.36 16.64 -7.65
CA GLY A 723 18.12 16.06 -8.19
C GLY A 723 16.86 16.17 -7.30
N GLY A 724 16.88 16.93 -6.21
CA GLY A 724 15.71 17.18 -5.35
C GLY A 724 16.05 17.85 -4.01
N GLU A 725 15.04 18.09 -3.16
CA GLU A 725 15.16 18.86 -1.90
C GLU A 725 15.40 18.02 -0.63
N ARG A 726 15.48 16.69 -0.73
CA ARG A 726 15.65 15.83 0.45
C ARG A 726 17.10 15.84 0.97
N THR A 727 17.25 15.61 2.26
CA THR A 727 18.56 15.47 2.92
C THR A 727 19.15 14.08 2.68
N PHE A 728 20.38 14.01 2.16
CA PHE A 728 21.14 12.77 2.02
C PHE A 728 21.70 12.30 3.37
N ARG A 729 21.67 10.99 3.62
CA ARG A 729 22.05 10.39 4.92
C ARG A 729 23.33 9.56 4.83
N LEU A 730 24.42 10.12 5.34
CA LEU A 730 25.70 9.39 5.48
C LEU A 730 25.65 8.24 6.51
N ASP A 731 24.65 8.21 7.39
CA ASP A 731 24.49 7.13 8.39
C ASP A 731 23.73 5.90 7.85
N ASP A 732 23.32 5.92 6.57
CA ASP A 732 22.53 4.84 5.95
C ASP A 732 22.88 4.64 4.46
N ILE A 733 24.18 4.55 4.15
CA ILE A 733 24.69 4.24 2.81
C ILE A 733 24.25 2.82 2.40
N ASP A 734 23.62 2.70 1.23
CA ASP A 734 23.17 1.44 0.65
C ASP A 734 24.10 0.95 -0.45
N SER A 735 24.55 1.85 -1.33
CA SER A 735 25.40 1.50 -2.46
C SER A 735 26.27 2.64 -2.96
N MET A 736 27.35 2.27 -3.66
CA MET A 736 28.25 3.18 -4.36
C MET A 736 28.37 2.73 -5.81
N LEU A 737 28.27 3.68 -6.74
CA LEU A 737 28.29 3.43 -8.18
C LEU A 737 29.47 4.17 -8.79
N PHE A 738 30.23 3.49 -9.64
CA PHE A 738 31.21 4.11 -10.53
C PHE A 738 30.73 3.97 -11.97
N PHE A 739 30.59 5.07 -12.71
CA PHE A 739 30.16 5.02 -14.10
C PHE A 739 30.85 6.08 -14.95
N LEU A 740 30.96 5.82 -16.25
CA LEU A 740 31.59 6.71 -17.22
C LEU A 740 30.54 7.64 -17.84
N SER A 741 30.87 8.92 -18.00
CA SER A 741 30.03 9.84 -18.79
C SER A 741 30.17 9.48 -20.27
N ARG A 742 29.04 9.41 -21.01
CA ARG A 742 28.92 9.04 -22.44
C ARG A 742 30.26 9.05 -23.19
N PRO A 743 30.90 7.88 -23.41
CA PRO A 743 32.17 7.79 -24.09
C PRO A 743 32.02 8.17 -25.57
N ASP A 744 32.88 9.06 -26.07
CA ASP A 744 32.95 9.39 -27.51
C ASP A 744 33.66 8.27 -28.31
N GLY A 745 34.28 7.29 -27.64
CA GLY A 745 34.93 6.11 -28.20
C GLY A 745 35.25 5.06 -27.12
N ASP A 746 35.79 3.92 -27.53
CA ASP A 746 36.14 2.81 -26.61
C ASP A 746 37.16 3.26 -25.56
N VAL A 747 36.76 3.22 -24.29
CA VAL A 747 37.58 3.66 -23.18
C VAL A 747 37.62 2.62 -22.08
N THR A 748 38.77 2.44 -21.43
CA THR A 748 38.90 1.60 -20.24
C THR A 748 39.49 2.42 -19.10
N VAL A 749 38.79 2.47 -17.98
CA VAL A 749 39.22 3.10 -16.73
C VAL A 749 39.59 2.02 -15.72
N GLN A 750 40.70 2.21 -15.02
CA GLN A 750 41.16 1.35 -13.93
C GLN A 750 40.96 2.04 -12.60
N LEU A 751 40.55 1.27 -11.59
CA LEU A 751 40.27 1.69 -10.22
C LEU A 751 41.04 0.83 -9.23
N ASP A 752 41.57 1.48 -8.19
CA ASP A 752 42.31 0.81 -7.09
C ASP A 752 42.20 1.60 -5.76
N ASN A 753 42.64 1.00 -4.65
CA ASN A 753 42.80 1.62 -3.32
C ASN A 753 41.58 2.37 -2.76
N ILE A 754 40.39 1.78 -2.87
CA ILE A 754 39.15 2.42 -2.40
C ILE A 754 39.11 2.41 -0.87
N THR A 755 39.17 3.61 -0.26
CA THR A 755 39.35 3.82 1.17
C THR A 755 38.44 4.91 1.70
N LEU A 756 38.04 4.81 2.98
CA LEU A 756 37.16 5.77 3.64
C LEU A 756 37.85 6.50 4.81
N GLU A 757 38.33 7.72 4.58
CA GLU A 757 39.14 8.48 5.56
C GLU A 757 38.31 9.08 6.70
#